data_AF-A0A8T1QB08-F1
#
_entry.id   AF-A0A8T1QB08-F1
#
_cell.length_a   1.000
_cell.length_b   1.000
_cell.length_c   1.000
_cell.angle_alpha   90.00
_cell.angle_beta   90.00
_cell.angle_gamma   90.00
#
_symmetry.space_group_name_H-M   'P 1'
#
loop_
_entity.id
_entity.type
_entity.pdbx_description
1 polymer ?
#
loop_
_entity_poly.entity_id
_entity_poly.type
_entity_poly.pdbx_seq_one_letter_code
_entity_poly.pdbx_strand_id
1 'polypeptide(L)'
;MGSPEESNKPISLYDSSSSSPTHPLLSKPPLPSSPPPLDGTPPDPDPTQFLQISYNYGPRPFKDLLFLFLFLLFVLLTFAFGIFSIFHRNTYYSDLSSFSYDSNSTSCAESSLSELLPASWVRFYSFSSSNILYSLIWTLVITFILSIPICFLLLLLLKKYTKQIVYASLPFFIVIPIFFNVYWFVACIVSSSCSDVFPLVYRILVLVFVFLVIGVIVWIFVANWHRIELTVSIIGVASDALSRNLGLFGVLPCLTLGLVVYYAPIVVFLVFARQNGKIVPRETDGEYTCVWKQDGWVPAYYALAILTMLWSVAAMVEAQAYVISGIIAQWYFSKEDETPRRSIRSSLRNAFGPSAGTICLSGLLICVVRVVRAAVDTARQEDASGIVNLILRCCVKAFLAVIDFLNKFTINFAAITGEAYCSSARMTYELLKRNLLSAVFVETISTRLLAGIVFVLSAVYAIVACAILKAVSNLGADSYVVAALAWVLLIVVLGFFIHVLDNVIDTVYVCYSIDKDRGEATTGMWVAEECKNSFMEMKWKKVYRYIVFKIDEGSRLVTVDKVGGPGEGYDELTASLPEDDCRYAVFDFDFVTVDNCRKSKIFFIAWSPTASRIRAKMLYATSKDGLRRVLEGIHYELQATDPTEMGIDVIKDRAK
;
A
#
# COMPACT_ATOMS: atom_id res chain seq x y z
N MET A 1 32.09 -49.67 51.78
CA MET A 1 31.66 -50.83 50.97
C MET A 1 31.98 -50.52 49.52
N GLY A 2 32.86 -51.30 48.89
CA GLY A 2 33.02 -51.44 47.43
C GLY A 2 33.50 -50.23 46.62
N SER A 3 34.77 -50.29 46.20
CA SER A 3 35.42 -49.46 45.16
C SER A 3 35.25 -50.13 43.75
N PRO A 4 35.87 -49.68 42.63
CA PRO A 4 35.21 -49.34 41.35
C PRO A 4 35.82 -50.07 40.12
N GLU A 5 35.47 -49.68 38.89
CA GLU A 5 36.25 -49.87 37.63
C GLU A 5 35.79 -48.77 36.64
N GLU A 6 36.56 -47.71 36.28
CA GLU A 6 37.79 -47.57 35.43
C GLU A 6 37.63 -47.98 33.95
N SER A 7 38.25 -47.38 32.92
CA SER A 7 38.89 -46.06 32.66
C SER A 7 39.23 -45.91 31.14
N ASN A 8 39.40 -44.66 30.68
CA ASN A 8 40.43 -44.08 29.77
C ASN A 8 40.72 -44.50 28.29
N LYS A 9 40.97 -43.42 27.49
CA LYS A 9 41.65 -43.23 26.17
C LYS A 9 43.09 -43.85 26.10
N PRO A 10 43.96 -43.77 25.01
CA PRO A 10 44.04 -42.88 23.81
C PRO A 10 44.71 -43.43 22.48
N ILE A 11 44.79 -42.56 21.45
CA ILE A 11 45.82 -42.28 20.38
C ILE A 11 46.98 -43.30 20.12
N SER A 12 47.23 -43.71 18.85
CA SER A 12 48.45 -43.37 18.04
C SER A 12 48.55 -44.03 16.63
N LEU A 13 49.32 -43.34 15.78
CA LEU A 13 49.85 -43.61 14.42
C LEU A 13 50.59 -44.96 14.18
N TYR A 14 50.75 -45.30 12.89
CA TYR A 14 51.83 -45.97 12.10
C TYR A 14 51.15 -46.62 10.86
N ASP A 15 51.57 -46.57 9.59
CA ASP A 15 52.87 -46.30 8.97
C ASP A 15 52.72 -45.93 7.46
N SER A 16 53.81 -45.40 6.92
CA SER A 16 54.23 -44.99 5.57
C SER A 16 54.10 -46.08 4.46
N SER A 17 54.21 -45.91 3.12
CA SER A 17 54.93 -44.99 2.23
C SER A 17 54.62 -45.31 0.73
N SER A 18 54.96 -44.35 -0.15
CA SER A 18 55.27 -44.43 -1.61
C SER A 18 54.14 -44.08 -2.60
N SER A 19 54.30 -43.21 -3.62
CA SER A 19 55.28 -42.18 -4.01
C SER A 19 54.69 -41.38 -5.19
N SER A 20 54.87 -40.06 -5.20
CA SER A 20 54.48 -39.01 -6.18
C SER A 20 55.37 -38.98 -7.45
N PRO A 21 55.37 -37.93 -8.33
CA PRO A 21 54.32 -37.22 -9.11
C PRO A 21 54.74 -36.91 -10.59
N THR A 22 53.86 -36.42 -11.49
CA THR A 22 54.14 -35.38 -12.54
C THR A 22 52.94 -35.06 -13.48
N HIS A 23 52.73 -33.77 -13.78
CA HIS A 23 51.84 -33.14 -14.81
C HIS A 23 52.45 -33.25 -16.24
N PRO A 24 51.94 -32.62 -17.33
CA PRO A 24 50.59 -32.29 -17.87
C PRO A 24 50.44 -32.68 -19.39
N LEU A 25 49.28 -32.50 -20.07
CA LEU A 25 49.13 -31.99 -21.48
C LEU A 25 47.70 -32.09 -22.08
N LEU A 26 47.43 -31.13 -22.98
CA LEU A 26 46.24 -30.82 -23.80
C LEU A 26 45.75 -31.92 -24.78
N SER A 27 44.41 -32.02 -24.97
CA SER A 27 43.77 -32.20 -26.31
C SER A 27 42.25 -31.90 -26.30
N LYS A 28 41.74 -31.31 -27.39
CA LYS A 28 40.41 -30.69 -27.64
C LYS A 28 39.34 -31.73 -28.15
N PRO A 29 38.10 -31.35 -28.56
CA PRO A 29 36.80 -31.79 -28.02
C PRO A 29 36.01 -32.81 -28.89
N PRO A 30 34.78 -33.20 -28.49
CA PRO A 30 33.68 -33.25 -29.47
C PRO A 30 32.39 -32.55 -29.01
N LEU A 31 31.71 -31.94 -29.99
CA LEU A 31 30.36 -31.35 -29.96
C LEU A 31 29.32 -32.41 -30.43
N PRO A 32 28.01 -32.14 -30.41
CA PRO A 32 27.08 -32.17 -29.28
C PRO A 32 26.10 -33.37 -29.35
N SER A 33 25.53 -33.80 -28.22
CA SER A 33 24.32 -34.64 -28.22
C SER A 33 23.26 -34.04 -27.29
N SER A 34 22.11 -33.72 -27.92
CA SER A 34 20.74 -33.44 -27.44
C SER A 34 20.40 -33.44 -25.93
N PRO A 35 19.46 -32.57 -25.48
CA PRO A 35 19.14 -32.35 -24.07
C PRO A 35 18.19 -33.42 -23.49
N PRO A 36 18.24 -33.71 -22.17
CA PRO A 36 17.18 -34.43 -21.46
C PRO A 36 16.03 -33.48 -21.05
N PRO A 37 14.86 -34.02 -20.66
CA PRO A 37 13.60 -33.28 -20.59
C PRO A 37 13.49 -32.32 -19.41
N LEU A 38 12.67 -31.28 -19.59
CA LEU A 38 12.20 -30.37 -18.54
C LEU A 38 11.54 -31.15 -17.40
N ASP A 39 12.13 -31.08 -16.20
CA ASP A 39 11.42 -31.31 -14.94
C ASP A 39 11.06 -29.97 -14.31
N GLY A 40 9.77 -29.82 -13.99
CA GLY A 40 9.11 -28.56 -13.62
C GLY A 40 9.26 -28.18 -12.16
N THR A 41 10.46 -27.77 -11.75
CA THR A 41 10.64 -26.94 -10.55
C THR A 41 10.63 -25.45 -10.92
N PRO A 42 9.85 -24.59 -10.24
CA PRO A 42 9.90 -23.16 -10.50
C PRO A 42 11.31 -22.65 -10.20
N PRO A 43 11.92 -21.82 -11.07
CA PRO A 43 13.23 -21.25 -10.80
C PRO A 43 13.15 -20.40 -9.53
N ASP A 44 14.08 -20.61 -8.60
CA ASP A 44 14.37 -19.65 -7.54
C ASP A 44 14.61 -18.27 -8.20
N PRO A 45 13.95 -17.19 -7.74
CA PRO A 45 14.02 -15.93 -8.46
C PRO A 45 15.40 -15.29 -8.32
N ASP A 46 15.87 -14.74 -9.43
CA ASP A 46 17.06 -13.90 -9.47
C ASP A 46 16.96 -12.72 -8.48
N PRO A 47 17.94 -12.56 -7.56
CA PRO A 47 18.05 -11.42 -6.66
C PRO A 47 18.22 -10.05 -7.33
N THR A 48 18.24 -10.00 -8.67
CA THR A 48 18.41 -8.79 -9.49
C THR A 48 17.16 -7.93 -9.56
N GLN A 49 15.98 -8.52 -9.41
CA GLN A 49 14.70 -7.81 -9.57
C GLN A 49 14.51 -6.70 -8.52
N PHE A 50 15.24 -6.78 -7.40
CA PHE A 50 15.20 -5.82 -6.30
C PHE A 50 16.04 -4.56 -6.50
N LEU A 51 17.00 -4.57 -7.44
CA LEU A 51 17.90 -3.43 -7.66
C LEU A 51 17.37 -2.42 -8.70
N GLN A 52 16.32 -2.76 -9.46
CA GLN A 52 15.80 -1.98 -10.60
C GLN A 52 14.34 -1.51 -10.47
N ILE A 53 13.81 -1.35 -9.25
CA ILE A 53 12.43 -0.87 -9.10
C ILE A 53 12.39 0.63 -9.37
N SER A 54 12.15 0.99 -10.63
CA SER A 54 11.74 2.33 -11.05
C SER A 54 10.32 2.28 -11.62
N TYR A 55 9.67 3.45 -11.72
CA TYR A 55 8.36 3.50 -12.34
C TYR A 55 8.43 3.02 -13.80
N ASN A 56 7.60 2.04 -14.15
CA ASN A 56 7.54 1.53 -15.51
C ASN A 56 6.68 2.44 -16.39
N TYR A 57 7.34 3.29 -17.19
CA TYR A 57 6.72 4.21 -18.16
C TYR A 57 6.28 3.54 -19.47
N GLY A 58 6.73 2.30 -19.73
CA GLY A 58 6.45 1.58 -20.98
C GLY A 58 5.03 0.99 -21.06
N PRO A 59 4.65 0.44 -22.23
CA PRO A 59 3.40 -0.31 -22.38
C PRO A 59 3.44 -1.56 -21.47
N ARG A 60 2.38 -1.75 -20.68
CA ARG A 60 2.28 -2.86 -19.72
C ARG A 60 1.50 -4.03 -20.35
N PRO A 61 1.97 -5.29 -20.24
CA PRO A 61 1.18 -6.44 -20.65
C PRO A 61 0.01 -6.67 -19.70
N PHE A 62 -1.06 -7.31 -20.19
CA PHE A 62 -2.18 -7.69 -19.34
C PHE A 62 -1.75 -8.72 -18.29
N LYS A 63 -2.10 -8.47 -17.02
CA LYS A 63 -1.79 -9.35 -15.88
C LYS A 63 -3.09 -9.86 -15.24
N ASP A 64 -3.03 -11.05 -14.66
CA ASP A 64 -4.11 -11.64 -13.84
C ASP A 64 -5.49 -11.72 -14.53
N LEU A 65 -5.50 -11.99 -15.84
CA LEU A 65 -6.70 -12.00 -16.70
C LEU A 65 -7.82 -12.91 -16.18
N LEU A 66 -7.48 -14.04 -15.53
CA LEU A 66 -8.46 -14.96 -14.97
C LEU A 66 -9.43 -14.26 -14.00
N PHE A 67 -8.89 -13.41 -13.11
CA PHE A 67 -9.69 -12.71 -12.10
C PHE A 67 -10.53 -11.58 -12.71
N LEU A 68 -10.05 -10.98 -13.79
CA LEU A 68 -10.85 -10.04 -14.58
C LEU A 68 -12.03 -10.75 -15.24
N PHE A 69 -11.80 -11.90 -15.89
CA PHE A 69 -12.88 -12.69 -16.50
C PHE A 69 -13.88 -13.18 -15.45
N LEU A 70 -13.41 -13.62 -14.29
CA LEU A 70 -14.27 -14.02 -13.18
C LEU A 70 -15.14 -12.87 -12.70
N PHE A 71 -14.56 -11.67 -12.50
CA PHE A 71 -15.31 -10.48 -12.11
C PHE A 71 -16.39 -10.14 -13.14
N LEU A 72 -16.02 -10.09 -14.42
CA LEU A 72 -16.97 -9.82 -15.51
C LEU A 72 -18.08 -10.87 -15.58
N LEU A 73 -17.79 -12.15 -15.33
CA LEU A 73 -18.80 -13.20 -15.26
C LEU A 73 -19.82 -12.95 -14.15
N PHE A 74 -19.37 -12.58 -12.94
CA PHE A 74 -20.27 -12.26 -11.82
C PHE A 74 -21.17 -11.06 -12.14
N VAL A 75 -20.61 -10.02 -12.76
CA VAL A 75 -21.38 -8.86 -13.22
C VAL A 75 -22.41 -9.28 -14.27
N LEU A 76 -22.02 -10.03 -15.29
CA LEU A 76 -22.91 -10.50 -16.36
C LEU A 76 -24.05 -11.36 -15.82
N LEU A 77 -23.76 -12.32 -14.92
CA LEU A 77 -24.79 -13.15 -14.30
C LEU A 77 -25.76 -12.32 -13.47
N THR A 78 -25.26 -11.34 -12.70
CA THR A 78 -26.10 -10.44 -11.90
C THR A 78 -27.06 -9.66 -12.79
N PHE A 79 -26.58 -9.12 -13.91
CA PHE A 79 -27.44 -8.40 -14.86
C PHE A 79 -28.41 -9.33 -15.60
N ALA A 80 -27.98 -10.54 -15.99
CA ALA A 80 -28.82 -11.50 -16.70
C ALA A 80 -30.00 -11.96 -15.83
N PHE A 81 -29.76 -12.36 -14.57
CA PHE A 81 -30.83 -12.71 -13.64
C PHE A 81 -31.69 -11.50 -13.25
N GLY A 82 -31.09 -10.32 -13.16
CA GLY A 82 -31.83 -9.07 -12.94
C GLY A 82 -32.82 -8.77 -14.07
N ILE A 83 -32.40 -8.90 -15.33
CA ILE A 83 -33.28 -8.74 -16.50
C ILE A 83 -34.35 -9.83 -16.52
N PHE A 84 -33.99 -11.09 -16.24
CA PHE A 84 -34.95 -12.19 -16.12
C PHE A 84 -36.05 -11.90 -15.07
N SER A 85 -35.67 -11.31 -13.93
CA SER A 85 -36.60 -10.95 -12.85
C SER A 85 -37.64 -9.91 -13.25
N ILE A 86 -37.32 -9.05 -14.22
CA ILE A 86 -38.25 -8.04 -14.74
C ILE A 86 -39.30 -8.71 -15.65
N PHE A 87 -38.87 -9.63 -16.51
CA PHE A 87 -39.76 -10.27 -17.48
C PHE A 87 -40.72 -11.29 -16.85
N HIS A 88 -40.31 -11.95 -15.77
CA HIS A 88 -41.13 -12.98 -15.11
C HIS A 88 -41.96 -12.47 -13.91
N ARG A 89 -42.08 -11.14 -13.78
CA ARG A 89 -42.76 -10.51 -12.63
C ARG A 89 -44.18 -11.02 -12.46
N ASN A 90 -44.47 -11.52 -11.26
CA ASN A 90 -45.83 -11.79 -10.85
C ASN A 90 -46.53 -10.51 -10.36
N THR A 91 -47.63 -10.12 -11.03
CA THR A 91 -48.38 -8.89 -10.71
C THR A 91 -49.15 -9.01 -9.39
N TYR A 92 -49.48 -10.22 -8.94
CA TYR A 92 -50.26 -10.45 -7.71
C TYR A 92 -49.53 -10.06 -6.41
N TYR A 93 -48.25 -9.65 -6.47
CA TYR A 93 -47.52 -9.15 -5.29
C TYR A 93 -48.15 -7.88 -4.71
N SER A 94 -48.63 -6.96 -5.56
CA SER A 94 -49.26 -5.71 -5.09
C SER A 94 -50.62 -5.95 -4.44
N ASP A 95 -51.27 -7.04 -4.82
CA ASP A 95 -52.64 -7.34 -4.43
C ASP A 95 -52.68 -8.31 -3.24
N LEU A 96 -51.53 -8.62 -2.60
CA LEU A 96 -51.46 -9.57 -1.48
C LEU A 96 -52.49 -9.28 -0.37
N SER A 97 -52.81 -8.01 -0.10
CA SER A 97 -53.79 -7.60 0.90
C SER A 97 -55.23 -7.93 0.53
N SER A 98 -55.54 -8.17 -0.74
CA SER A 98 -56.88 -8.59 -1.18
C SER A 98 -57.06 -10.10 -1.09
N PHE A 99 -56.04 -10.90 -0.78
CA PHE A 99 -56.17 -12.36 -0.65
C PHE A 99 -56.45 -12.77 0.80
N SER A 100 -57.52 -13.53 1.00
CA SER A 100 -57.88 -14.16 2.28
C SER A 100 -57.87 -15.69 2.16
N TYR A 101 -57.65 -16.38 3.27
CA TYR A 101 -57.62 -17.84 3.28
C TYR A 101 -59.04 -18.40 3.17
N ASP A 102 -59.31 -19.19 2.14
CA ASP A 102 -60.57 -19.89 1.97
C ASP A 102 -60.46 -21.33 2.49
N SER A 103 -61.20 -21.63 3.57
CA SER A 103 -61.25 -22.93 4.22
C SER A 103 -61.84 -24.05 3.33
N ASN A 104 -62.62 -23.73 2.30
CA ASN A 104 -63.24 -24.74 1.43
C ASN A 104 -62.29 -25.23 0.33
N SER A 105 -61.46 -24.34 -0.23
CA SER A 105 -60.52 -24.66 -1.31
C SER A 105 -59.10 -24.96 -0.81
N THR A 106 -58.83 -24.82 0.50
CA THR A 106 -57.49 -24.89 1.11
C THR A 106 -56.48 -23.93 0.46
N SER A 107 -56.96 -22.87 -0.18
CA SER A 107 -56.18 -21.96 -1.02
C SER A 107 -56.50 -20.50 -0.70
N CYS A 108 -55.61 -19.60 -1.09
CA CYS A 108 -55.81 -18.17 -0.92
C CYS A 108 -56.64 -17.62 -2.08
N ALA A 109 -57.83 -17.09 -1.79
CA ALA A 109 -58.75 -16.54 -2.77
C ALA A 109 -58.90 -15.02 -2.59
N GLU A 110 -59.19 -14.33 -3.68
CA GLU A 110 -59.39 -12.88 -3.70
C GLU A 110 -60.69 -12.52 -2.96
N SER A 111 -60.55 -11.77 -1.86
CA SER A 111 -61.63 -11.24 -1.04
C SER A 111 -62.25 -10.03 -1.73
N SER A 112 -63.54 -10.12 -2.04
CA SER A 112 -64.33 -9.07 -2.69
C SER A 112 -64.80 -7.97 -1.72
N LEU A 113 -64.01 -7.65 -0.68
CA LEU A 113 -64.27 -6.52 0.21
C LEU A 113 -63.16 -5.47 0.11
N SER A 114 -63.37 -4.53 -0.80
CA SER A 114 -62.64 -3.28 -0.88
C SER A 114 -62.98 -2.40 0.32
N GLU A 115 -62.21 -2.48 1.41
CA GLU A 115 -62.11 -1.40 2.37
C GLU A 115 -60.70 -0.80 2.33
N LEU A 116 -60.66 0.48 1.95
CA LEU A 116 -59.47 1.31 1.95
C LEU A 116 -58.88 1.39 3.36
N LEU A 117 -57.81 0.65 3.62
CA LEU A 117 -56.86 1.00 4.66
C LEU A 117 -55.76 1.89 4.04
N PRO A 118 -55.59 3.14 4.52
CA PRO A 118 -54.49 3.95 4.06
C PRO A 118 -53.17 3.34 4.54
N ALA A 119 -52.28 3.05 3.58
CA ALA A 119 -50.92 2.60 3.82
C ALA A 119 -50.12 3.69 4.57
N SER A 120 -50.14 3.64 5.90
CA SER A 120 -49.33 4.49 6.76
C SER A 120 -47.91 3.94 6.90
N TRP A 121 -47.14 3.90 5.81
CA TRP A 121 -45.72 3.53 5.84
C TRP A 121 -44.89 4.41 4.91
N VAL A 122 -44.82 5.70 5.21
CA VAL A 122 -43.58 6.50 5.19
C VAL A 122 -43.82 7.69 6.13
N ARG A 123 -43.55 7.51 7.43
CA ARG A 123 -43.43 8.65 8.35
C ARG A 123 -42.03 9.25 8.13
N PHE A 124 -41.84 9.94 7.00
CA PHE A 124 -40.75 10.92 6.90
C PHE A 124 -41.12 11.98 7.94
N TYR A 125 -40.25 12.17 8.92
CA TYR A 125 -40.35 13.30 9.84
C TYR A 125 -40.42 14.58 8.99
N SER A 126 -41.64 15.11 8.86
CA SER A 126 -41.86 16.47 8.39
C SER A 126 -41.23 17.38 9.42
N PHE A 127 -40.03 17.89 9.13
CA PHE A 127 -39.44 19.01 9.86
C PHE A 127 -40.30 20.25 9.54
N SER A 128 -41.41 20.36 10.27
CA SER A 128 -42.34 21.47 10.19
C SER A 128 -41.75 22.68 10.90
N SER A 129 -40.94 23.46 10.18
CA SER A 129 -41.06 24.92 10.09
C SER A 129 -40.21 25.42 8.91
N SER A 130 -40.77 26.29 8.08
CA SER A 130 -40.10 26.86 6.90
C SER A 130 -38.75 27.52 7.26
N ASN A 131 -38.64 28.08 8.46
CA ASN A 131 -37.43 28.77 8.93
C ASN A 131 -36.30 27.82 9.36
N ILE A 132 -36.61 26.67 9.98
CA ILE A 132 -35.59 25.66 10.34
C ILE A 132 -35.03 25.03 9.07
N LEU A 133 -35.90 24.63 8.14
CA LEU A 133 -35.49 24.00 6.88
C LEU A 133 -34.65 24.96 6.02
N TYR A 134 -35.07 26.22 5.93
CA TYR A 134 -34.29 27.25 5.24
C TYR A 134 -32.91 27.45 5.87
N SER A 135 -32.86 27.61 7.21
CA SER A 135 -31.60 27.82 7.93
C SER A 135 -30.68 26.59 7.82
N LEU A 136 -31.24 25.38 7.87
CA LEU A 136 -30.50 24.14 7.68
C LEU A 136 -29.90 24.05 6.28
N ILE A 137 -30.71 24.24 5.22
CA ILE A 137 -30.25 24.17 3.83
C ILE A 137 -29.11 25.16 3.59
N TRP A 138 -29.29 26.43 3.98
CA TRP A 138 -28.26 27.45 3.80
C TRP A 138 -27.00 27.16 4.62
N THR A 139 -27.14 26.68 5.85
CA THR A 139 -25.99 26.31 6.66
C THR A 139 -25.21 25.16 6.02
N LEU A 140 -25.88 24.13 5.49
CA LEU A 140 -25.22 23.01 4.82
C LEU A 140 -24.55 23.45 3.51
N VAL A 141 -25.21 24.29 2.71
CA VAL A 141 -24.63 24.85 1.48
C VAL A 141 -23.40 25.70 1.78
N ILE A 142 -23.48 26.60 2.77
CA ILE A 142 -22.35 27.43 3.20
C ILE A 142 -21.22 26.55 3.72
N THR A 143 -21.53 25.53 4.53
CA THR A 143 -20.53 24.58 5.05
C THR A 143 -19.83 23.85 3.91
N PHE A 144 -20.57 23.39 2.90
CA PHE A 144 -20.00 22.72 1.74
C PHE A 144 -19.09 23.67 0.94
N ILE A 145 -19.51 24.90 0.68
CA ILE A 145 -18.70 25.89 -0.04
C ILE A 145 -17.44 26.24 0.77
N LEU A 146 -17.55 26.43 2.09
CA LEU A 146 -16.43 26.76 2.97
C LEU A 146 -15.47 25.58 3.18
N SER A 147 -15.93 24.34 3.02
CA SER A 147 -15.07 23.16 3.15
C SER A 147 -13.92 23.14 2.14
N ILE A 148 -14.11 23.67 0.94
CA ILE A 148 -13.09 23.74 -0.12
C ILE A 148 -11.88 24.60 0.30
N PRO A 149 -12.04 25.89 0.68
CA PRO A 149 -10.93 26.69 1.16
C PRO A 149 -10.35 26.17 2.47
N ILE A 150 -11.13 25.52 3.34
CA ILE A 150 -10.59 24.85 4.54
C ILE A 150 -9.65 23.71 4.15
N CYS A 151 -10.03 22.85 3.19
CA CYS A 151 -9.17 21.76 2.70
C CYS A 151 -7.90 22.31 2.04
N PHE A 152 -8.03 23.35 1.22
CA PHE A 152 -6.88 23.99 0.58
C PHE A 152 -5.94 24.64 1.60
N LEU A 153 -6.48 25.34 2.58
CA LEU A 153 -5.70 25.91 3.68
C LEU A 153 -5.00 24.81 4.48
N LEU A 154 -5.70 23.72 4.82
CA LEU A 154 -5.12 22.57 5.51
C LEU A 154 -3.97 21.97 4.70
N LEU A 155 -4.12 21.81 3.38
CA LEU A 155 -3.06 21.33 2.50
C LEU A 155 -1.84 22.26 2.50
N LEU A 156 -2.05 23.58 2.42
CA LEU A 156 -0.97 24.56 2.46
C LEU A 156 -0.26 24.58 3.81
N LEU A 157 -1.01 24.46 4.90
CA LEU A 157 -0.48 24.37 6.26
C LEU A 157 0.35 23.10 6.43
N LEU A 158 -0.15 21.95 5.98
CA LEU A 158 0.57 20.67 6.00
C LEU A 158 1.81 20.69 5.10
N LYS A 159 1.81 21.45 3.99
CA LYS A 159 2.98 21.61 3.13
C LYS A 159 4.06 22.51 3.74
N LYS A 160 3.69 23.65 4.32
CA LYS A 160 4.66 24.66 4.80
C LYS A 160 5.09 24.46 6.25
N TYR A 161 4.19 23.96 7.09
CA TYR A 161 4.36 23.89 8.54
C TYR A 161 4.16 22.46 9.08
N THR A 162 4.45 21.42 8.29
CA THR A 162 4.25 20.01 8.68
C THR A 162 4.83 19.72 10.06
N LYS A 163 6.08 20.15 10.28
CA LYS A 163 6.81 19.93 11.53
C LYS A 163 6.06 20.53 12.72
N GLN A 164 5.62 21.77 12.60
CA GLN A 164 4.91 22.47 13.68
C GLN A 164 3.56 21.83 13.96
N ILE A 165 2.80 21.47 12.92
CA ILE A 165 1.46 20.88 13.06
C ILE A 165 1.51 19.50 13.71
N VAL A 166 2.43 18.63 13.27
CA VAL A 166 2.58 17.30 13.85
C VAL A 166 3.02 17.40 15.32
N TYR A 167 4.05 18.18 15.63
CA TYR A 167 4.47 18.34 17.03
C TYR A 167 3.42 19.03 17.91
N ALA A 168 2.65 19.98 17.36
CA ALA A 168 1.55 20.61 18.08
C ALA A 168 0.37 19.65 18.31
N SER A 169 0.13 18.69 17.41
CA SER A 169 -0.96 17.71 17.55
C SER A 169 -0.64 16.54 18.48
N LEU A 170 0.63 16.16 18.65
CA LEU A 170 1.03 15.05 19.54
C LEU A 170 0.52 15.19 21.00
N PRO A 171 0.62 16.35 21.68
CA PRO A 171 0.05 16.52 23.02
C PRO A 171 -1.46 16.29 23.07
N PHE A 172 -2.21 16.63 22.01
CA PHE A 172 -3.66 16.44 21.99
C PHE A 172 -4.04 14.96 22.05
N PHE A 173 -3.23 14.05 21.52
CA PHE A 173 -3.44 12.59 21.65
C PHE A 173 -3.35 12.11 23.11
N ILE A 174 -2.69 12.87 23.97
CA ILE A 174 -2.56 12.58 25.40
C ILE A 174 -3.67 13.32 26.16
N VAL A 175 -3.84 14.62 25.89
CA VAL A 175 -4.77 15.50 26.62
C VAL A 175 -6.22 15.08 26.41
N ILE A 176 -6.63 14.74 25.18
CA ILE A 176 -8.03 14.42 24.87
C ILE A 176 -8.51 13.15 25.61
N PRO A 177 -7.79 12.01 25.56
CA PRO A 177 -8.17 10.83 26.36
C PRO A 177 -8.15 11.08 27.86
N ILE A 178 -7.20 11.87 28.38
CA ILE A 178 -7.18 12.26 29.80
C ILE A 178 -8.45 13.03 30.14
N PHE A 179 -8.81 14.03 29.33
CA PHE A 179 -10.00 14.85 29.54
C PHE A 179 -11.27 13.98 29.56
N PHE A 180 -11.46 13.10 28.58
CA PHE A 180 -12.63 12.22 28.53
C PHE A 180 -12.66 11.21 29.67
N ASN A 181 -11.51 10.67 30.07
CA ASN A 181 -11.41 9.75 31.21
C ASN A 181 -11.82 10.44 32.52
N VAL A 182 -11.24 11.61 32.80
CA VAL A 182 -11.57 12.41 33.99
C VAL A 182 -13.02 12.87 33.94
N TYR A 183 -13.50 13.35 32.80
CA TYR A 183 -14.89 13.77 32.61
C TYR A 183 -15.85 12.61 32.88
N TRP A 184 -15.61 11.43 32.30
CA TRP A 184 -16.45 10.24 32.52
C TRP A 184 -16.47 9.85 34.00
N PHE A 185 -15.30 9.85 34.66
CA PHE A 185 -15.19 9.54 36.09
C PHE A 185 -16.01 10.53 36.94
N VAL A 186 -15.85 11.84 36.72
CA VAL A 186 -16.58 12.89 37.45
C VAL A 186 -18.08 12.85 37.16
N ALA A 187 -18.46 12.77 35.89
CA ALA A 187 -19.86 12.70 35.47
C ALA A 187 -20.56 11.47 36.05
N CYS A 188 -19.86 10.33 36.15
CA CYS A 188 -20.43 9.11 36.73
C CYS A 188 -20.55 9.19 38.27
N ILE A 189 -19.69 9.96 38.95
CA ILE A 189 -19.84 10.25 40.39
C ILE A 189 -21.04 11.16 40.67
N VAL A 190 -21.24 12.19 39.84
CA VAL A 190 -22.31 13.18 40.03
C VAL A 190 -23.68 12.62 39.60
N SER A 191 -23.72 11.79 38.56
CA SER A 191 -24.96 11.19 38.07
C SER A 191 -25.37 9.98 38.92
N SER A 192 -26.51 10.09 39.59
CA SER A 192 -27.10 9.02 40.41
C SER A 192 -27.41 7.76 39.60
N SER A 193 -27.76 7.88 38.32
CA SER A 193 -27.98 6.69 37.48
C SER A 193 -26.69 5.93 37.14
N CYS A 194 -25.54 6.60 37.07
CA CYS A 194 -24.26 5.96 36.73
C CYS A 194 -23.57 5.40 37.98
N SER A 195 -23.49 6.22 39.02
CA SER A 195 -24.02 5.91 40.35
C SER A 195 -24.19 4.44 40.73
N ASP A 196 -25.39 3.97 40.46
CA ASP A 196 -25.88 2.70 40.96
C ASP A 196 -25.44 1.51 40.09
N VAL A 197 -25.14 1.76 38.82
CA VAL A 197 -24.75 0.71 37.85
C VAL A 197 -23.29 0.28 38.01
N PHE A 198 -22.38 1.23 38.28
CA PHE A 198 -20.95 0.95 38.34
C PHE A 198 -20.39 1.17 39.75
N PRO A 199 -19.97 0.12 40.48
CA PRO A 199 -19.35 0.27 41.79
C PRO A 199 -18.11 1.17 41.75
N LEU A 200 -17.83 1.88 42.85
CA LEU A 200 -16.71 2.82 42.95
C LEU A 200 -15.36 2.18 42.59
N VAL A 201 -15.15 0.92 43.00
CA VAL A 201 -13.94 0.13 42.68
C VAL A 201 -13.76 -0.04 41.16
N TYR A 202 -14.83 -0.34 40.43
CA TYR A 202 -14.78 -0.49 38.98
C TYR A 202 -14.38 0.83 38.29
N ARG A 203 -14.90 1.97 38.76
CA ARG A 203 -14.55 3.29 38.20
C ARG A 203 -13.09 3.65 38.41
N ILE A 204 -12.55 3.40 39.61
CA ILE A 204 -11.12 3.60 39.90
C ILE A 204 -10.27 2.69 39.00
N LEU A 205 -10.68 1.43 38.84
CA LEU A 205 -9.96 0.48 37.98
C LEU A 205 -9.93 0.97 36.53
N VAL A 206 -11.05 1.41 35.97
CA VAL A 206 -11.12 1.99 34.62
C VAL A 206 -10.24 3.24 34.49
N LEU A 207 -10.30 4.15 35.47
CA LEU A 207 -9.49 5.37 35.50
C LEU A 207 -7.99 5.04 35.43
N VAL A 208 -7.52 4.15 36.31
CA VAL A 208 -6.12 3.70 36.37
C VAL A 208 -5.70 2.97 35.10
N PHE A 209 -6.55 2.07 34.61
CA PHE A 209 -6.29 1.32 33.38
C PHE A 209 -6.09 2.25 32.18
N VAL A 210 -6.96 3.24 32.00
CA VAL A 210 -6.83 4.19 30.88
C VAL A 210 -5.59 5.07 31.04
N PHE A 211 -5.23 5.51 32.27
CA PHE A 211 -3.96 6.22 32.49
C PHE A 211 -2.73 5.36 32.18
N LEU A 212 -2.76 4.06 32.49
CA LEU A 212 -1.69 3.12 32.15
C LEU A 212 -1.54 3.02 30.62
N VAL A 213 -2.66 2.85 29.89
CA VAL A 213 -2.66 2.83 28.41
C VAL A 213 -2.07 4.12 27.84
N ILE A 214 -2.43 5.28 28.38
CA ILE A 214 -1.87 6.57 27.98
C ILE A 214 -0.36 6.61 28.24
N GLY A 215 0.10 6.13 29.40
CA GLY A 215 1.52 6.02 29.73
C GLY A 215 2.30 5.15 28.73
N VAL A 216 1.72 4.03 28.30
CA VAL A 216 2.30 3.15 27.26
C VAL A 216 2.39 3.87 25.92
N ILE A 217 1.34 4.61 25.52
CA ILE A 217 1.34 5.39 24.27
C ILE A 217 2.44 6.45 24.29
N VAL A 218 2.59 7.18 25.40
CA VAL A 218 3.66 8.17 25.57
C VAL A 218 5.04 7.52 25.48
N TRP A 219 5.22 6.38 26.16
CA TRP A 219 6.47 5.63 26.09
C TRP A 219 6.80 5.18 24.66
N ILE A 220 5.81 4.71 23.89
CA ILE A 220 5.98 4.34 22.48
C ILE A 220 6.44 5.54 21.64
N PHE A 221 5.83 6.72 21.83
CA PHE A 221 6.23 7.93 21.10
C PHE A 221 7.65 8.38 21.45
N VAL A 222 8.01 8.38 22.73
CA VAL A 222 9.36 8.77 23.18
C VAL A 222 10.40 7.77 22.67
N ALA A 223 10.13 6.47 22.77
CA ALA A 223 11.05 5.42 22.32
C ALA A 223 11.29 5.44 20.81
N ASN A 224 10.32 5.90 20.02
CA ASN A 224 10.37 5.90 18.55
C ASN A 224 10.45 7.32 17.95
N TRP A 225 11.00 8.30 18.69
CA TRP A 225 11.04 9.70 18.26
C TRP A 225 11.65 9.89 16.86
N HIS A 226 12.72 9.17 16.53
CA HIS A 226 13.34 9.19 15.20
C HIS A 226 12.36 8.84 14.07
N ARG A 227 11.43 7.91 14.32
CA ARG A 227 10.43 7.50 13.32
C ARG A 227 9.35 8.58 13.13
N ILE A 228 9.05 9.37 14.18
CA ILE A 228 8.14 10.51 14.08
C ILE A 228 8.73 11.56 13.13
N GLU A 229 10.04 11.83 13.23
CA GLU A 229 10.73 12.75 12.33
C GLU A 229 10.64 12.28 10.86
N LEU A 230 10.84 10.99 10.61
CA LEU A 230 10.62 10.41 9.29
C LEU A 230 9.17 10.61 8.81
N THR A 231 8.17 10.32 9.65
CA THR A 231 6.75 10.53 9.32
C THR A 231 6.47 11.99 8.98
N VAL A 232 7.02 12.95 9.73
CA VAL A 232 6.88 14.39 9.45
C VAL A 232 7.42 14.73 8.06
N SER A 233 8.61 14.22 7.71
CA SER A 233 9.21 14.45 6.39
C SER A 233 8.33 13.88 5.26
N ILE A 234 7.82 12.66 5.44
CA ILE A 234 6.95 11.99 4.46
C ILE A 234 5.65 12.77 4.27
N ILE A 235 4.99 13.20 5.36
CA ILE A 235 3.75 13.99 5.26
C ILE A 235 4.01 15.30 4.50
N GLY A 236 5.16 15.94 4.70
CA GLY A 236 5.53 17.17 3.99
C GLY A 236 5.68 16.93 2.48
N VAL A 237 6.41 15.89 2.10
CA VAL A 237 6.58 15.49 0.68
C VAL A 237 5.25 15.07 0.06
N ALA A 238 4.44 14.28 0.77
CA ALA A 238 3.11 13.87 0.33
C ALA A 238 2.17 15.06 0.10
N SER A 239 2.23 16.07 0.97
CA SER A 239 1.45 17.30 0.84
C SER A 239 1.90 18.13 -0.38
N ASP A 240 3.21 18.19 -0.66
CA ASP A 240 3.71 18.83 -1.89
C ASP A 240 3.23 18.07 -3.14
N ALA A 241 3.38 16.74 -3.14
CA ALA A 241 2.96 15.86 -4.23
C ALA A 241 1.46 16.00 -4.54
N LEU A 242 0.62 16.02 -3.50
CA LEU A 242 -0.82 16.22 -3.64
C LEU A 242 -1.16 17.64 -4.13
N SER A 243 -0.44 18.66 -3.67
CA SER A 243 -0.64 20.05 -4.12
C SER A 243 -0.33 20.27 -5.61
N ARG A 244 0.58 19.47 -6.18
CA ARG A 244 0.90 19.49 -7.62
C ARG A 244 -0.07 18.64 -8.45
N ASN A 245 -0.85 17.77 -7.82
CA ASN A 245 -1.76 16.82 -8.48
C ASN A 245 -3.21 16.96 -7.99
N LEU A 246 -3.72 18.20 -7.87
CA LEU A 246 -5.09 18.49 -7.40
C LEU A 246 -6.21 17.84 -8.24
N GLY A 247 -5.90 17.41 -9.47
CA GLY A 247 -6.84 16.65 -10.31
C GLY A 247 -7.34 15.36 -9.66
N LEU A 248 -6.62 14.80 -8.68
CA LEU A 248 -7.07 13.67 -7.86
C LEU A 248 -8.42 13.93 -7.17
N PHE A 249 -8.68 15.15 -6.70
CA PHE A 249 -9.94 15.52 -6.05
C PHE A 249 -11.15 15.52 -7.01
N GLY A 250 -10.92 15.60 -8.32
CA GLY A 250 -11.99 15.43 -9.32
C GLY A 250 -12.16 13.98 -9.76
N VAL A 251 -11.05 13.27 -10.01
CA VAL A 251 -11.08 11.91 -10.57
C VAL A 251 -11.69 10.91 -9.59
N LEU A 252 -11.33 10.95 -8.31
CA LEU A 252 -11.77 9.94 -7.33
C LEU A 252 -13.27 10.01 -7.04
N PRO A 253 -13.90 11.20 -6.86
CA PRO A 253 -15.35 11.29 -6.78
C PRO A 253 -16.04 10.87 -8.08
N CYS A 254 -15.46 11.17 -9.27
CA CYS A 254 -16.01 10.68 -10.54
C CYS A 254 -16.02 9.15 -10.61
N LEU A 255 -14.97 8.47 -10.16
CA LEU A 255 -14.94 7.01 -10.07
C LEU A 255 -15.99 6.47 -9.08
N THR A 256 -16.15 7.13 -7.93
CA THR A 256 -17.17 6.78 -6.94
C THR A 256 -18.59 6.97 -7.48
N LEU A 257 -18.84 8.07 -8.20
CA LEU A 257 -20.11 8.34 -8.87
C LEU A 257 -20.41 7.29 -9.94
N GLY A 258 -19.40 6.89 -10.73
CA GLY A 258 -19.52 5.80 -11.69
C GLY A 258 -19.97 4.49 -11.04
N LEU A 259 -19.44 4.17 -9.85
CA LEU A 259 -19.86 3.00 -9.07
C LEU A 259 -21.33 3.11 -8.63
N VAL A 260 -21.76 4.29 -8.16
CA VAL A 260 -23.16 4.52 -7.77
C VAL A 260 -24.11 4.36 -8.95
N VAL A 261 -23.75 4.88 -10.13
CA VAL A 261 -24.52 4.71 -11.37
C VAL A 261 -24.60 3.23 -11.76
N TYR A 262 -23.50 2.49 -11.62
CA TYR A 262 -23.47 1.04 -11.83
C TYR A 262 -24.38 0.26 -10.85
N TYR A 263 -24.55 0.74 -9.61
CA TYR A 263 -25.39 0.10 -8.58
C TYR A 263 -26.89 0.34 -8.75
N ALA A 264 -27.27 1.49 -9.30
CA ALA A 264 -28.67 1.86 -9.51
C ALA A 264 -29.51 0.75 -10.18
N PRO A 265 -29.11 0.17 -11.34
CA PRO A 265 -29.89 -0.90 -11.97
C PRO A 265 -29.94 -2.18 -11.11
N ILE A 266 -28.86 -2.54 -10.40
CA ILE A 266 -28.82 -3.75 -9.56
C ILE A 266 -29.83 -3.64 -8.40
N VAL A 267 -29.92 -2.48 -7.75
CA VAL A 267 -30.90 -2.23 -6.69
C VAL A 267 -32.32 -2.33 -7.24
N VAL A 268 -32.58 -1.76 -8.42
CA VAL A 268 -33.88 -1.87 -9.10
C VAL A 268 -34.22 -3.34 -9.39
N PHE A 269 -33.26 -4.13 -9.89
CA PHE A 269 -33.46 -5.56 -10.13
C PHE A 269 -33.76 -6.34 -8.84
N LEU A 270 -33.14 -6.00 -7.71
CA LEU A 270 -33.44 -6.64 -6.42
C LEU A 270 -34.88 -6.36 -5.97
N VAL A 271 -35.37 -5.13 -6.18
CA VAL A 271 -36.77 -4.77 -5.90
C VAL A 271 -37.73 -5.60 -6.75
N PHE A 272 -37.47 -5.73 -8.05
CA PHE A 272 -38.29 -6.57 -8.94
C PHE A 272 -38.17 -8.06 -8.63
N ALA A 273 -36.99 -8.55 -8.26
CA ALA A 273 -36.80 -9.94 -7.85
C ALA A 273 -37.67 -10.31 -6.63
N ARG A 274 -37.92 -9.38 -5.70
CA ARG A 274 -38.82 -9.62 -4.55
C ARG A 274 -40.27 -9.91 -4.98
N GLN A 275 -40.69 -9.37 -6.12
CA GLN A 275 -42.04 -9.54 -6.67
C GLN A 275 -42.22 -10.87 -7.40
N ASN A 276 -41.18 -11.70 -7.50
CA ASN A 276 -41.27 -13.05 -8.06
C ASN A 276 -41.54 -14.07 -6.94
N GLY A 277 -42.64 -14.81 -7.08
CA GLY A 277 -43.14 -15.71 -6.06
C GLY A 277 -44.60 -16.04 -6.25
N LYS A 278 -45.15 -16.68 -5.23
CA LYS A 278 -46.54 -17.14 -5.18
C LYS A 278 -47.14 -16.93 -3.79
N ILE A 279 -48.45 -16.73 -3.75
CA ILE A 279 -49.20 -16.63 -2.51
C ILE A 279 -49.42 -18.05 -1.97
N VAL A 280 -49.03 -18.28 -0.72
CA VAL A 280 -49.16 -19.59 -0.07
C VAL A 280 -49.75 -19.37 1.32
N PRO A 281 -50.71 -20.22 1.77
CA PRO A 281 -51.21 -20.16 3.13
C PRO A 281 -50.11 -20.54 4.13
N ARG A 282 -49.99 -19.79 5.21
CA ARG A 282 -49.08 -20.05 6.34
C ARG A 282 -49.87 -20.07 7.63
N GLU A 283 -49.69 -21.16 8.37
CA GLU A 283 -50.25 -21.33 9.70
C GLU A 283 -49.39 -20.61 10.74
N THR A 284 -50.01 -19.77 11.54
CA THR A 284 -49.36 -19.09 12.67
C THR A 284 -50.35 -19.09 13.83
N ASP A 285 -50.00 -19.72 14.95
CA ASP A 285 -50.84 -19.83 16.17
C ASP A 285 -52.28 -20.33 15.93
N GLY A 286 -52.46 -21.24 14.96
CA GLY A 286 -53.77 -21.84 14.64
C GLY A 286 -54.64 -21.02 13.66
N GLU A 287 -54.16 -19.87 13.18
CA GLU A 287 -54.82 -19.05 12.16
C GLU A 287 -54.05 -19.12 10.82
N TYR A 288 -54.77 -19.35 9.72
CA TYR A 288 -54.19 -19.41 8.38
C TYR A 288 -54.18 -18.03 7.73
N THR A 289 -53.00 -17.50 7.44
CA THR A 289 -52.83 -16.22 6.74
C THR A 289 -52.13 -16.43 5.40
N CYS A 290 -52.52 -15.65 4.40
CA CYS A 290 -51.92 -15.71 3.07
C CYS A 290 -50.64 -14.88 3.05
N VAL A 291 -49.50 -15.53 2.83
CA VAL A 291 -48.18 -14.86 2.81
C VAL A 291 -47.51 -15.01 1.45
N TRP A 292 -46.70 -14.03 1.10
CA TRP A 292 -45.89 -14.10 -0.11
C TRP A 292 -44.71 -15.06 0.08
N LYS A 293 -44.68 -16.14 -0.68
CA LYS A 293 -43.56 -17.06 -0.75
C LYS A 293 -42.75 -16.76 -2.01
N GLN A 294 -41.53 -16.26 -1.82
CA GLN A 294 -40.60 -16.03 -2.92
C GLN A 294 -40.23 -17.34 -3.63
N ASP A 295 -39.94 -17.25 -4.93
CA ASP A 295 -39.44 -18.39 -5.69
C ASP A 295 -38.04 -18.82 -5.20
N GLY A 296 -37.72 -20.10 -5.32
CA GLY A 296 -36.48 -20.66 -4.78
C GLY A 296 -35.18 -20.06 -5.35
N TRP A 297 -35.23 -19.46 -6.55
CA TRP A 297 -34.09 -18.80 -7.17
C TRP A 297 -33.84 -17.38 -6.63
N VAL A 298 -34.85 -16.73 -6.02
CA VAL A 298 -34.77 -15.33 -5.57
C VAL A 298 -33.71 -15.14 -4.47
N PRO A 299 -33.67 -15.96 -3.39
CA PRO A 299 -32.62 -15.84 -2.38
C PRO A 299 -31.20 -16.05 -2.95
N ALA A 300 -31.04 -16.98 -3.89
CA ALA A 300 -29.75 -17.23 -4.56
C ALA A 300 -29.32 -16.02 -5.40
N TYR A 301 -30.25 -15.38 -6.11
CA TYR A 301 -29.99 -14.14 -6.84
C TYR A 301 -29.60 -12.98 -5.90
N TYR A 302 -30.28 -12.84 -4.76
CA TYR A 302 -29.92 -11.84 -3.75
C TYR A 302 -28.49 -12.03 -3.25
N ALA A 303 -28.10 -13.27 -2.93
CA ALA A 303 -26.74 -13.59 -2.50
C ALA A 303 -25.72 -13.24 -3.59
N LEU A 304 -25.98 -13.62 -4.85
CA LEU A 304 -25.14 -13.29 -5.99
C LEU A 304 -24.99 -11.77 -6.16
N ALA A 305 -26.08 -11.03 -6.15
CA ALA A 305 -26.08 -9.58 -6.34
C ALA A 305 -25.34 -8.86 -5.21
N ILE A 306 -25.57 -9.24 -3.95
CA ILE A 306 -24.87 -8.66 -2.79
C ILE A 306 -23.36 -8.96 -2.88
N LEU A 307 -22.98 -10.18 -3.24
CA LEU A 307 -21.59 -10.56 -3.39
C LEU A 307 -20.90 -9.77 -4.52
N THR A 308 -21.55 -9.64 -5.68
CA THR A 308 -21.05 -8.82 -6.79
C THR A 308 -20.87 -7.36 -6.38
N MET A 309 -21.86 -6.79 -5.68
CA MET A 309 -21.80 -5.41 -5.17
C MET A 309 -20.68 -5.22 -4.15
N LEU A 310 -20.49 -6.15 -3.21
CA LEU A 310 -19.39 -6.08 -2.24
C LEU A 310 -18.03 -6.16 -2.94
N TRP A 311 -17.89 -7.06 -3.91
CA TRP A 311 -16.66 -7.20 -4.69
C TRP A 311 -16.39 -5.95 -5.55
N SER A 312 -17.39 -5.35 -6.19
CA SER A 312 -17.21 -4.12 -6.97
C SER A 312 -16.86 -2.91 -6.10
N VAL A 313 -17.41 -2.77 -4.89
CA VAL A 313 -16.97 -1.71 -3.96
C VAL A 313 -15.49 -1.90 -3.63
N ALA A 314 -15.11 -3.13 -3.24
CA ALA A 314 -13.74 -3.44 -2.87
C ALA A 314 -12.77 -3.17 -4.04
N ALA A 315 -13.08 -3.69 -5.24
CA ALA A 315 -12.28 -3.45 -6.44
C ALA A 315 -12.17 -1.95 -6.79
N MET A 316 -13.23 -1.16 -6.59
CA MET A 316 -13.18 0.28 -6.84
C MET A 316 -12.28 1.03 -5.85
N VAL A 317 -12.31 0.68 -4.56
CA VAL A 317 -11.41 1.27 -3.55
C VAL A 317 -9.95 0.95 -3.89
N GLU A 318 -9.66 -0.29 -4.28
CA GLU A 318 -8.32 -0.70 -4.71
C GLU A 318 -7.91 -0.03 -6.04
N ALA A 319 -8.86 0.19 -6.96
CA ALA A 319 -8.62 0.95 -8.19
C ALA A 319 -8.26 2.41 -7.90
N GLN A 320 -8.94 3.04 -6.94
CA GLN A 320 -8.64 4.40 -6.49
C GLN A 320 -7.23 4.48 -5.89
N ALA A 321 -6.88 3.56 -4.99
CA ALA A 321 -5.53 3.46 -4.44
C ALA A 321 -4.49 3.28 -5.55
N TYR A 322 -4.70 2.34 -6.48
CA TYR A 322 -3.80 2.13 -7.61
C TYR A 322 -3.60 3.39 -8.48
N VAL A 323 -4.67 4.14 -8.76
CA VAL A 323 -4.59 5.37 -9.56
C VAL A 323 -3.80 6.46 -8.83
N ILE A 324 -4.04 6.66 -7.53
CA ILE A 324 -3.27 7.57 -6.68
C ILE A 324 -1.79 7.18 -6.73
N SER A 325 -1.50 5.91 -6.48
CA SER A 325 -0.13 5.40 -6.41
C SER A 325 0.61 5.55 -7.73
N GLY A 326 -0.06 5.30 -8.86
CA GLY A 326 0.51 5.49 -10.20
C GLY A 326 0.77 6.96 -10.54
N ILE A 327 -0.07 7.89 -10.08
CA ILE A 327 0.14 9.34 -10.31
C ILE A 327 1.31 9.86 -9.49
N ILE A 328 1.36 9.51 -8.21
CA ILE A 328 2.38 9.96 -7.28
C ILE A 328 3.73 9.33 -7.61
N ALA A 329 3.79 8.06 -8.02
CA ALA A 329 5.02 7.43 -8.46
C ALA A 329 5.62 8.10 -9.70
N GLN A 330 4.78 8.47 -10.69
CA GLN A 330 5.24 9.23 -11.86
C GLN A 330 5.84 10.57 -11.48
N TRP A 331 5.26 11.27 -10.51
CA TRP A 331 5.78 12.53 -9.99
C TRP A 331 7.07 12.33 -9.20
N TYR A 332 7.10 11.35 -8.31
CA TYR A 332 8.24 11.07 -7.43
C TYR A 332 9.49 10.66 -8.22
N PHE A 333 9.34 9.82 -9.26
CA PHE A 333 10.45 9.36 -10.11
C PHE A 333 10.69 10.24 -11.35
N SER A 334 9.93 11.33 -11.53
CA SER A 334 10.20 12.28 -12.63
C SER A 334 11.44 13.13 -12.35
N LYS A 335 12.12 13.55 -13.42
CA LYS A 335 13.21 14.54 -13.32
C LYS A 335 12.63 15.88 -12.85
N GLU A 336 13.38 16.61 -12.03
CA GLU A 336 12.92 17.78 -11.24
C GLU A 336 12.17 18.87 -12.04
N ASP A 337 12.34 18.95 -13.36
CA ASP A 337 11.74 19.98 -14.24
C ASP A 337 10.60 19.50 -15.15
N GLU A 338 10.27 18.21 -15.20
CA GLU A 338 9.22 17.68 -16.09
C GLU A 338 7.95 17.30 -15.32
N THR A 339 6.93 18.17 -15.33
CA THR A 339 5.60 17.77 -14.84
C THR A 339 4.91 16.86 -15.86
N PRO A 340 4.58 15.59 -15.51
CA PRO A 340 3.98 14.67 -16.48
C PRO A 340 2.55 15.08 -16.82
N ARG A 341 2.37 15.83 -17.93
CA ARG A 341 1.08 16.39 -18.41
C ARG A 341 -0.04 15.35 -18.68
N ARG A 342 0.26 14.04 -18.63
CA ARG A 342 -0.70 12.95 -18.89
C ARG A 342 -0.74 11.88 -17.79
N SER A 343 -0.21 12.18 -16.60
CA SER A 343 -0.10 11.21 -15.49
C SER A 343 -1.44 10.57 -15.13
N ILE A 344 -2.49 11.39 -14.94
CA ILE A 344 -3.85 10.92 -14.60
C ILE A 344 -4.40 9.95 -15.65
N ARG A 345 -4.36 10.33 -16.93
CA ARG A 345 -4.89 9.51 -18.03
C ARG A 345 -4.11 8.20 -18.16
N SER A 346 -2.79 8.25 -18.01
CA SER A 346 -1.94 7.06 -18.06
C SER A 346 -2.28 6.10 -16.91
N SER A 347 -2.38 6.59 -15.68
CA SER A 347 -2.73 5.78 -14.50
C SER A 347 -4.13 5.18 -14.60
N LEU A 348 -5.14 5.94 -15.05
CA LEU A 348 -6.49 5.43 -15.28
C LEU A 348 -6.51 4.34 -16.36
N ARG A 349 -5.81 4.55 -17.48
CA ARG A 349 -5.71 3.55 -18.55
C ARG A 349 -5.02 2.27 -18.06
N ASN A 350 -4.01 2.40 -17.21
CA ASN A 350 -3.30 1.26 -16.66
C ASN A 350 -4.18 0.49 -15.66
N ALA A 351 -4.94 1.20 -14.81
CA ALA A 351 -5.85 0.62 -13.82
C ALA A 351 -7.00 -0.16 -14.47
N PHE A 352 -7.71 0.44 -15.42
CA PHE A 352 -8.86 -0.18 -16.10
C PHE A 352 -8.48 -0.99 -17.35
N GLY A 353 -7.18 -1.17 -17.61
CA GLY A 353 -6.66 -1.89 -18.76
C GLY A 353 -5.73 -3.03 -18.34
N PRO A 354 -4.41 -2.94 -18.57
CA PRO A 354 -3.46 -4.03 -18.29
C PRO A 354 -3.48 -4.60 -16.87
N SER A 355 -3.72 -3.76 -15.85
CA SER A 355 -3.67 -4.15 -14.44
C SER A 355 -5.05 -4.35 -13.80
N ALA A 356 -6.13 -4.36 -14.60
CA ALA A 356 -7.49 -4.52 -14.09
C ALA A 356 -7.69 -5.88 -13.39
N GLY A 357 -7.05 -6.95 -13.88
CA GLY A 357 -7.07 -8.26 -13.24
C GLY A 357 -6.45 -8.27 -11.85
N THR A 358 -5.31 -7.60 -11.69
CA THR A 358 -4.59 -7.44 -10.41
C THR A 358 -5.44 -6.68 -9.39
N ILE A 359 -6.13 -5.62 -9.83
CA ILE A 359 -7.05 -4.85 -8.99
C ILE A 359 -8.26 -5.70 -8.60
N CYS A 360 -8.84 -6.47 -9.52
CA CYS A 360 -9.96 -7.36 -9.24
C CYS A 360 -9.57 -8.45 -8.22
N LEU A 361 -8.36 -9.00 -8.32
CA LEU A 361 -7.83 -9.98 -7.37
C LEU A 361 -7.62 -9.36 -5.98
N SER A 362 -7.01 -8.18 -5.89
CA SER A 362 -6.89 -7.43 -4.63
C SER A 362 -8.26 -7.16 -4.00
N GLY A 363 -9.21 -6.65 -4.80
CA GLY A 363 -10.58 -6.41 -4.35
C GLY A 363 -11.30 -7.67 -3.89
N LEU A 364 -11.06 -8.82 -4.54
CA LEU A 364 -11.60 -10.11 -4.13
C LEU A 364 -11.05 -10.54 -2.77
N LEU A 365 -9.73 -10.41 -2.57
CA LEU A 365 -9.08 -10.74 -1.31
C LEU A 365 -9.66 -9.92 -0.15
N ILE A 366 -9.79 -8.61 -0.33
CA ILE A 366 -10.40 -7.72 0.67
C ILE A 366 -11.87 -8.05 0.89
N CYS A 367 -12.62 -8.40 -0.16
CA CYS A 367 -14.00 -8.85 -0.05
C CYS A 367 -14.10 -10.11 0.83
N VAL A 368 -13.26 -11.12 0.57
CA VAL A 368 -13.19 -12.35 1.38
C VAL A 368 -12.83 -12.03 2.83
N VAL A 369 -11.81 -11.19 3.06
CA VAL A 369 -11.41 -10.77 4.42
C VAL A 369 -12.58 -10.11 5.16
N ARG A 370 -13.32 -9.23 4.51
CA ARG A 370 -14.50 -8.56 5.09
C ARG A 370 -15.63 -9.53 5.42
N VAL A 371 -15.92 -10.47 4.51
CA VAL A 371 -16.96 -11.49 4.72
C VAL A 371 -16.59 -12.41 5.88
N VAL A 372 -15.35 -12.90 5.94
CA VAL A 372 -14.87 -13.76 7.03
C VAL A 372 -14.90 -13.00 8.35
N ARG A 373 -14.46 -11.73 8.36
CA ARG A 373 -14.51 -10.88 9.56
C ARG A 373 -15.96 -10.71 10.06
N ALA A 374 -16.90 -10.46 9.16
CA ALA A 374 -18.31 -10.35 9.49
C ALA A 374 -18.87 -11.68 10.03
N ALA A 375 -18.55 -12.81 9.41
CA ALA A 375 -18.99 -14.13 9.87
C ALA A 375 -18.47 -14.47 11.28
N VAL A 376 -17.19 -14.18 11.55
CA VAL A 376 -16.56 -14.34 12.87
C VAL A 376 -17.20 -13.40 13.92
N ASP A 377 -17.72 -12.25 13.50
CA ASP A 377 -18.42 -11.32 14.38
C ASP A 377 -19.89 -11.71 14.63
N THR A 378 -20.56 -12.34 13.66
CA THR A 378 -21.94 -12.85 13.81
C THR A 378 -22.00 -14.14 14.64
N ALA A 379 -20.98 -15.01 14.54
CA ALA A 379 -20.83 -16.20 15.39
C ALA A 379 -20.69 -15.87 16.90
N ARG A 380 -20.67 -14.57 17.25
CA ARG A 380 -20.80 -14.05 18.62
C ARG A 380 -22.18 -14.29 19.24
N GLN A 381 -23.24 -14.35 18.43
CA GLN A 381 -24.63 -14.37 18.93
C GLN A 381 -25.15 -15.77 19.31
N GLU A 382 -24.44 -16.82 18.93
CA GLU A 382 -24.76 -18.20 19.35
C GLU A 382 -23.75 -18.63 20.43
N ASP A 383 -24.27 -18.95 21.61
CA ASP A 383 -23.53 -19.20 22.84
C ASP A 383 -22.38 -20.22 22.69
N ALA A 384 -21.15 -19.75 22.83
CA ALA A 384 -20.03 -20.56 23.31
C ALA A 384 -19.04 -19.67 24.07
N SER A 385 -19.26 -19.52 25.37
CA SER A 385 -18.37 -18.87 26.35
C SER A 385 -17.12 -19.72 26.63
N GLY A 386 -16.38 -20.08 25.57
CA GLY A 386 -15.12 -20.79 25.66
C GLY A 386 -13.93 -19.84 25.48
N ILE A 387 -12.94 -19.91 26.38
CA ILE A 387 -11.64 -19.23 26.22
C ILE A 387 -11.00 -19.58 24.87
N VAL A 388 -11.18 -20.81 24.38
CA VAL A 388 -10.68 -21.27 23.07
C VAL A 388 -11.31 -20.50 21.91
N ASN A 389 -12.62 -20.19 21.97
CA ASN A 389 -13.31 -19.42 20.95
C ASN A 389 -12.81 -17.96 20.93
N LEU A 390 -12.55 -17.38 22.10
CA LEU A 390 -11.98 -16.05 22.22
C LEU A 390 -10.56 -15.97 21.60
N ILE A 391 -9.71 -16.96 21.91
CA ILE A 391 -8.35 -17.05 21.37
C ILE A 391 -8.39 -17.22 19.86
N LEU A 392 -9.17 -18.18 19.35
CA LEU A 392 -9.31 -18.43 17.91
C LEU A 392 -9.80 -17.17 17.18
N ARG A 393 -10.78 -16.46 17.74
CA ARG A 393 -11.29 -15.20 17.19
C ARG A 393 -10.23 -14.11 17.15
N CYS A 394 -9.44 -13.97 18.20
CA CYS A 394 -8.33 -13.03 18.23
C CYS A 394 -7.29 -13.37 17.15
N CYS A 395 -6.93 -14.65 17.02
CA CYS A 395 -5.99 -15.14 16.02
C CYS A 395 -6.50 -14.89 14.59
N VAL A 396 -7.76 -15.22 14.29
CA VAL A 396 -8.36 -14.97 12.97
C VAL A 396 -8.41 -13.47 12.68
N LYS A 397 -8.84 -12.64 13.62
CA LYS A 397 -8.86 -11.18 13.43
C LYS A 397 -7.46 -10.60 13.19
N ALA A 398 -6.46 -11.06 13.92
CA ALA A 398 -5.07 -10.64 13.75
C ALA A 398 -4.54 -11.06 12.38
N PHE A 399 -4.77 -12.31 11.96
CA PHE A 399 -4.37 -12.80 10.64
C PHE A 399 -5.02 -12.01 9.50
N LEU A 400 -6.33 -11.76 9.59
CA LEU A 400 -7.05 -10.95 8.62
C LEU A 400 -6.54 -9.49 8.56
N ALA A 401 -6.13 -8.93 9.71
CA ALA A 401 -5.53 -7.59 9.75
C ALA A 401 -4.15 -7.55 9.06
N VAL A 402 -3.35 -8.62 9.17
CA VAL A 402 -2.06 -8.73 8.46
C VAL A 402 -2.29 -8.79 6.94
N ILE A 403 -3.30 -9.53 6.48
CA ILE A 403 -3.65 -9.58 5.05
C ILE A 403 -4.07 -8.20 4.56
N ASP A 404 -4.96 -7.50 5.27
CA ASP A 404 -5.40 -6.15 4.90
C ASP A 404 -4.21 -5.19 4.79
N PHE A 405 -3.30 -5.22 5.77
CA PHE A 405 -2.09 -4.39 5.79
C PHE A 405 -1.16 -4.69 4.62
N LEU A 406 -0.86 -5.97 4.35
CA LEU A 406 -0.01 -6.36 3.22
C LEU A 406 -0.64 -5.99 1.87
N ASN A 407 -1.96 -6.17 1.74
CA ASN A 407 -2.68 -5.88 0.50
C ASN A 407 -2.60 -4.39 0.14
N LYS A 408 -2.73 -3.50 1.14
CA LYS A 408 -2.60 -2.04 0.99
C LYS A 408 -1.29 -1.66 0.29
N PHE A 409 -0.16 -2.17 0.78
CA PHE A 409 1.15 -1.89 0.18
C PHE A 409 1.36 -2.61 -1.15
N THR A 410 0.77 -3.80 -1.32
CA THR A 410 0.88 -4.60 -2.55
C THR A 410 0.32 -3.87 -3.75
N ILE A 411 -0.85 -3.22 -3.62
CA ILE A 411 -1.44 -2.44 -4.71
C ILE A 411 -0.61 -1.21 -5.05
N ASN A 412 -0.03 -0.53 -4.06
CA ASN A 412 0.90 0.58 -4.31
C ASN A 412 2.10 0.11 -5.14
N PHE A 413 2.65 -1.05 -4.80
CA PHE A 413 3.77 -1.65 -5.53
C PHE A 413 3.39 -2.09 -6.94
N ALA A 414 2.21 -2.67 -7.12
CA ALA A 414 1.67 -3.04 -8.42
C ALA A 414 1.47 -1.81 -9.32
N ALA A 415 1.07 -0.66 -8.75
CA ALA A 415 0.94 0.59 -9.49
C ALA A 415 2.29 1.11 -10.01
N ILE A 416 3.34 1.03 -9.18
CA ILE A 416 4.69 1.46 -9.53
C ILE A 416 5.29 0.57 -10.64
N THR A 417 5.26 -0.75 -10.43
CA THR A 417 5.97 -1.73 -11.28
C THR A 417 5.16 -2.19 -12.49
N GLY A 418 3.84 -2.31 -12.37
CA GLY A 418 2.98 -2.93 -13.38
C GLY A 418 3.04 -4.46 -13.41
N GLU A 419 3.55 -5.09 -12.34
CA GLU A 419 3.58 -6.54 -12.22
C GLU A 419 2.24 -7.14 -11.76
N ALA A 420 2.13 -8.47 -11.89
CA ALA A 420 0.99 -9.25 -11.38
C ALA A 420 0.94 -9.25 -9.85
N TYR A 421 -0.24 -9.50 -9.28
CA TYR A 421 -0.49 -9.42 -7.83
C TYR A 421 0.51 -10.21 -6.99
N CYS A 422 0.71 -11.50 -7.31
CA CYS A 422 1.59 -12.37 -6.51
C CYS A 422 3.05 -11.91 -6.53
N SER A 423 3.51 -11.37 -7.66
CA SER A 423 4.85 -10.81 -7.80
C SER A 423 4.98 -9.54 -6.94
N SER A 424 4.02 -8.61 -7.07
CA SER A 424 3.98 -7.40 -6.26
C SER A 424 3.85 -7.68 -4.75
N ALA A 425 3.08 -8.69 -4.36
CA ALA A 425 2.91 -9.10 -2.96
C ALA A 425 4.22 -9.65 -2.39
N ARG A 426 4.93 -10.47 -3.17
CA ARG A 426 6.25 -11.00 -2.78
C ARG A 426 7.27 -9.88 -2.60
N MET A 427 7.33 -8.94 -3.54
CA MET A 427 8.23 -7.78 -3.46
C MET A 427 7.91 -6.91 -2.25
N THR A 428 6.62 -6.68 -2.00
CA THR A 428 6.11 -5.94 -0.83
C THR A 428 6.50 -6.64 0.47
N TYR A 429 6.32 -7.96 0.56
CA TYR A 429 6.69 -8.74 1.74
C TYR A 429 8.18 -8.64 2.05
N GLU A 430 9.07 -8.76 1.06
CA GLU A 430 10.52 -8.67 1.28
C GLU A 430 10.95 -7.26 1.76
N LEU A 431 10.35 -6.22 1.20
CA LEU A 431 10.60 -4.84 1.62
C LEU A 431 10.08 -4.59 3.05
N LEU A 432 8.84 -5.01 3.33
CA LEU A 432 8.25 -4.89 4.66
C LEU A 432 9.02 -5.72 5.68
N LYS A 433 9.48 -6.93 5.37
CA LYS A 433 10.25 -7.77 6.30
C LYS A 433 11.47 -7.04 6.89
N ARG A 434 12.10 -6.16 6.11
CA ARG A 434 13.28 -5.37 6.54
C ARG A 434 12.90 -4.08 7.27
N ASN A 435 11.80 -3.46 6.87
CA ASN A 435 11.39 -2.13 7.34
C ASN A 435 10.01 -2.12 8.04
N LEU A 436 9.53 -3.27 8.55
CA LEU A 436 8.13 -3.47 8.97
C LEU A 436 7.72 -2.46 10.03
N LEU A 437 8.56 -2.30 11.06
CA LEU A 437 8.28 -1.41 12.18
C LEU A 437 8.17 0.04 11.68
N SER A 438 9.02 0.47 10.76
CA SER A 438 8.93 1.81 10.14
C SER A 438 7.61 1.98 9.41
N ALA A 439 7.19 0.98 8.63
CA ALA A 439 5.96 1.04 7.83
C ALA A 439 4.72 1.14 8.73
N VAL A 440 4.60 0.23 9.69
CA VAL A 440 3.48 0.20 10.64
C VAL A 440 3.41 1.51 11.43
N PHE A 441 4.57 2.03 11.85
CA PHE A 441 4.63 3.26 12.64
C PHE A 441 4.21 4.48 11.82
N VAL A 442 4.72 4.62 10.58
CA VAL A 442 4.35 5.72 9.69
C VAL A 442 2.85 5.69 9.40
N GLU A 443 2.30 4.53 9.02
CA GLU A 443 0.86 4.39 8.73
C GLU A 443 -0.01 4.70 9.97
N THR A 444 0.34 4.12 11.12
CA THR A 444 -0.45 4.31 12.34
C THR A 444 -0.43 5.77 12.79
N ILE A 445 0.71 6.44 12.69
CA ILE A 445 0.81 7.82 13.15
C ILE A 445 0.20 8.77 12.13
N SER A 446 0.46 8.63 10.83
CA SER A 446 -0.14 9.51 9.81
C SER A 446 -1.66 9.47 9.89
N THR A 447 -2.27 8.28 9.86
CA THR A 447 -3.73 8.11 9.88
C THR A 447 -4.37 8.74 11.11
N ARG A 448 -3.80 8.51 12.30
CA ARG A 448 -4.33 9.02 13.57
C ARG A 448 -4.13 10.52 13.72
N LEU A 449 -2.95 11.03 13.38
CA LEU A 449 -2.65 12.47 13.38
C LEU A 449 -3.63 13.24 12.49
N LEU A 450 -3.78 12.80 11.23
CA LEU A 450 -4.65 13.43 10.26
C LEU A 450 -6.12 13.40 10.71
N ALA A 451 -6.59 12.26 11.24
CA ALA A 451 -7.93 12.15 11.81
C ALA A 451 -8.14 13.10 13.00
N GLY A 452 -7.14 13.22 13.88
CA GLY A 452 -7.17 14.16 15.01
C GLY A 452 -7.27 15.61 14.58
N ILE A 453 -6.50 16.02 13.55
CA ILE A 453 -6.54 17.38 13.01
C ILE A 453 -7.94 17.70 12.45
N VAL A 454 -8.55 16.79 11.70
CA VAL A 454 -9.92 16.97 11.18
C VAL A 454 -10.95 17.07 12.29
N PHE A 455 -10.85 16.22 13.31
CA PHE A 455 -11.76 16.26 14.44
C PHE A 455 -11.70 17.62 15.16
N VAL A 456 -10.49 18.14 15.41
CA VAL A 456 -10.32 19.45 16.06
C VAL A 456 -10.84 20.59 15.18
N LEU A 457 -10.44 20.64 13.89
CA LEU A 457 -10.89 21.69 12.97
C LEU A 457 -12.40 21.70 12.79
N SER A 458 -13.01 20.52 12.66
CA SER A 458 -14.46 20.40 12.53
C SER A 458 -15.18 20.79 13.83
N ALA A 459 -14.67 20.42 15.00
CA ALA A 459 -15.25 20.82 16.29
C ALA A 459 -15.20 22.34 16.48
N VAL A 460 -14.07 22.99 16.14
CA VAL A 460 -13.96 24.46 16.16
C VAL A 460 -14.97 25.10 15.21
N TYR A 461 -15.11 24.56 14.00
CA TYR A 461 -16.13 25.02 13.05
C TYR A 461 -17.55 24.88 13.61
N ALA A 462 -17.87 23.76 14.25
CA ALA A 462 -19.20 23.52 14.84
C ALA A 462 -19.55 24.55 15.93
N ILE A 463 -18.57 24.90 16.78
CA ILE A 463 -18.74 25.93 17.82
C ILE A 463 -18.99 27.30 17.18
N VAL A 464 -18.20 27.67 16.16
CA VAL A 464 -18.37 28.93 15.44
C VAL A 464 -19.71 28.99 14.72
N ALA A 465 -20.09 27.92 14.03
CA ALA A 465 -21.37 27.80 13.34
C ALA A 465 -22.54 27.92 14.33
N CYS A 466 -22.46 27.27 15.50
CA CYS A 466 -23.47 27.38 16.55
C CYS A 466 -23.59 28.81 17.10
N ALA A 467 -22.47 29.49 17.32
CA ALA A 467 -22.46 30.88 17.79
C ALA A 467 -23.09 31.83 16.76
N ILE A 468 -22.75 31.68 15.47
CA ILE A 468 -23.32 32.48 14.39
C ILE A 468 -24.83 32.20 14.25
N LEU A 469 -25.25 30.94 14.30
CA LEU A 469 -26.67 30.58 14.22
C LEU A 469 -27.47 31.21 15.36
N LYS A 470 -26.95 31.20 16.59
CA LYS A 470 -27.62 31.88 17.71
C LYS A 470 -27.68 33.41 17.55
N ALA A 471 -26.68 34.01 16.89
CA ALA A 471 -26.64 35.45 16.69
C ALA A 471 -27.56 35.93 15.55
N VAL A 472 -27.68 35.15 14.47
CA VAL A 472 -28.40 35.54 13.25
C VAL A 472 -29.83 35.00 13.22
N SER A 473 -30.08 33.85 13.86
CA SER A 473 -31.37 33.15 13.78
C SER A 473 -31.93 32.83 15.16
N ASN A 474 -33.20 33.20 15.39
CA ASN A 474 -33.94 32.92 16.63
C ASN A 474 -34.41 31.45 16.71
N LEU A 475 -33.49 30.49 16.48
CA LEU A 475 -33.78 29.05 16.41
C LEU A 475 -33.71 28.34 17.77
N GLY A 476 -33.39 29.04 18.86
CA GLY A 476 -33.34 28.45 20.21
C GLY A 476 -32.50 27.16 20.26
N ALA A 477 -33.10 26.07 20.75
CA ALA A 477 -32.46 24.76 20.88
C ALA A 477 -32.20 24.04 19.53
N ASP A 478 -32.92 24.40 18.46
CA ASP A 478 -32.75 23.77 17.14
C ASP A 478 -31.43 24.18 16.47
N SER A 479 -30.82 25.29 16.93
CA SER A 479 -29.49 25.74 16.49
C SER A 479 -28.40 24.69 16.76
N TYR A 480 -28.51 23.90 17.83
CA TYR A 480 -27.55 22.83 18.14
C TYR A 480 -27.67 21.67 17.15
N VAL A 481 -28.89 21.31 16.73
CA VAL A 481 -29.13 20.24 15.77
C VAL A 481 -28.58 20.64 14.40
N VAL A 482 -28.86 21.87 13.96
CA VAL A 482 -28.34 22.40 12.69
C VAL A 482 -26.81 22.44 12.70
N ALA A 483 -26.18 22.92 13.78
CA ALA A 483 -24.73 22.93 13.92
C ALA A 483 -24.12 21.52 13.95
N ALA A 484 -24.78 20.56 14.59
CA ALA A 484 -24.33 19.16 14.61
C ALA A 484 -24.38 18.52 13.21
N LEU A 485 -25.43 18.80 12.41
CA LEU A 485 -25.51 18.32 11.03
C LEU A 485 -24.43 18.96 10.14
N ALA A 486 -24.16 20.26 10.32
CA ALA A 486 -23.07 20.95 9.63
C ALA A 486 -21.69 20.38 10.03
N TRP A 487 -21.50 20.03 11.30
CA TRP A 487 -20.29 19.38 11.80
C TRP A 487 -20.06 18.02 11.14
N VAL A 488 -21.10 17.19 11.06
CA VAL A 488 -21.05 15.88 10.39
C VAL A 488 -20.70 16.05 8.91
N LEU A 489 -21.34 17.00 8.21
CA LEU A 489 -21.03 17.28 6.80
C LEU A 489 -19.56 17.66 6.61
N LEU A 490 -19.03 18.57 7.45
CA LEU A 490 -17.64 18.98 7.36
C LEU A 490 -16.67 17.83 7.63
N ILE A 491 -16.98 16.95 8.61
CA ILE A 491 -16.19 15.73 8.86
C ILE A 491 -16.18 14.83 7.63
N VAL A 492 -17.31 14.65 6.93
CA VAL A 492 -17.36 13.82 5.73
C VAL A 492 -16.46 14.39 4.62
N VAL A 493 -16.53 15.70 4.37
CA VAL A 493 -15.70 16.33 3.34
C VAL A 493 -14.21 16.28 3.69
N LEU A 494 -13.85 16.65 4.93
CA LEU A 494 -12.47 16.61 5.40
C LEU A 494 -11.95 15.16 5.49
N GLY A 495 -12.80 14.21 5.85
CA GLY A 495 -12.48 12.79 5.89
C GLY A 495 -12.14 12.25 4.50
N PHE A 496 -12.87 12.67 3.46
CA PHE A 496 -12.50 12.36 2.08
C PHE A 496 -11.13 12.97 1.72
N PHE A 497 -10.87 14.23 2.07
CA PHE A 497 -9.57 14.86 1.84
C PHE A 497 -8.42 14.08 2.51
N ILE A 498 -8.60 13.70 3.78
CA ILE A 498 -7.61 12.90 4.52
C ILE A 498 -7.46 11.50 3.92
N HIS A 499 -8.53 10.86 3.49
CA HIS A 499 -8.45 9.55 2.82
C HIS A 499 -7.57 9.63 1.56
N VAL A 500 -7.71 10.68 0.75
CA VAL A 500 -6.82 10.89 -0.41
C VAL A 500 -5.38 11.11 0.04
N LEU A 501 -5.17 11.97 1.04
CA LEU A 501 -3.83 12.26 1.56
C LEU A 501 -3.15 11.03 2.18
N ASP A 502 -3.88 10.17 2.87
CA ASP A 502 -3.35 8.94 3.48
C ASP A 502 -2.82 7.98 2.41
N ASN A 503 -3.59 7.73 1.35
CA ASN A 503 -3.12 6.93 0.21
C ASN A 503 -1.87 7.54 -0.47
N VAL A 504 -1.77 8.87 -0.53
CA VAL A 504 -0.57 9.55 -1.04
C VAL A 504 0.61 9.33 -0.08
N ILE A 505 0.40 9.43 1.23
CA ILE A 505 1.43 9.19 2.25
C ILE A 505 1.96 7.75 2.13
N ASP A 506 1.09 6.75 2.02
CA ASP A 506 1.51 5.36 1.84
C ASP A 506 2.33 5.17 0.57
N THR A 507 1.93 5.80 -0.53
CA THR A 507 2.67 5.73 -1.79
C THR A 507 4.05 6.36 -1.66
N VAL A 508 4.13 7.57 -1.09
CA VAL A 508 5.41 8.26 -0.88
C VAL A 508 6.31 7.45 0.05
N TYR A 509 5.75 6.83 1.09
CA TYR A 509 6.51 5.94 1.96
C TYR A 509 7.07 4.74 1.19
N VAL A 510 6.26 4.09 0.32
CA VAL A 510 6.74 2.99 -0.53
C VAL A 510 7.85 3.45 -1.45
N CYS A 511 7.69 4.57 -2.16
CA CYS A 511 8.74 5.13 -3.01
C CYS A 511 10.03 5.44 -2.23
N TYR A 512 9.91 6.09 -1.07
CA TYR A 512 11.03 6.36 -0.16
C TYR A 512 11.72 5.07 0.28
N SER A 513 10.97 4.04 0.64
CA SER A 513 11.53 2.77 1.10
C SER A 513 12.26 2.01 0.00
N ILE A 514 11.77 2.08 -1.25
CA ILE A 514 12.46 1.54 -2.43
C ILE A 514 13.78 2.26 -2.66
N ASP A 515 13.78 3.60 -2.63
CA ASP A 515 15.00 4.39 -2.81
C ASP A 515 16.00 4.21 -1.66
N LYS A 516 15.52 4.08 -0.42
CA LYS A 516 16.34 3.79 0.75
C LYS A 516 17.01 2.42 0.62
N ASP A 517 16.26 1.37 0.27
CA ASP A 517 16.82 0.03 0.07
C ASP A 517 17.79 0.00 -1.12
N ARG A 518 17.52 0.76 -2.19
CA ARG A 518 18.46 0.94 -3.29
C ARG A 518 19.73 1.64 -2.83
N GLY A 519 19.60 2.72 -2.07
CA GLY A 519 20.71 3.46 -1.48
C GLY A 519 21.55 2.61 -0.52
N GLU A 520 20.92 1.77 0.29
CA GLU A 520 21.60 0.81 1.16
C GLU A 520 22.26 -0.32 0.36
N ALA A 521 21.69 -0.74 -0.77
CA ALA A 521 22.35 -1.69 -1.66
C ALA A 521 23.56 -1.08 -2.38
N THR A 522 23.51 0.21 -2.75
CA THR A 522 24.62 0.92 -3.41
C THR A 522 25.70 1.39 -2.44
N THR A 523 25.35 1.63 -1.16
CA THR A 523 26.28 2.01 -0.08
C THR A 523 26.75 0.83 0.76
N GLY A 524 26.05 -0.30 0.72
CA GLY A 524 26.38 -1.54 1.42
C GLY A 524 27.50 -2.34 0.78
N MET A 525 28.07 -1.85 -0.33
CA MET A 525 29.35 -2.34 -0.82
C MET A 525 30.47 -1.58 -0.14
N TRP A 526 31.15 -2.29 0.76
CA TRP A 526 32.34 -1.78 1.40
C TRP A 526 33.46 -1.71 0.36
N VAL A 527 34.21 -0.61 0.34
CA VAL A 527 35.43 -0.54 -0.45
C VAL A 527 36.56 -1.02 0.44
N ALA A 528 37.25 -2.10 0.05
CA ALA A 528 38.38 -2.60 0.80
C ALA A 528 39.44 -1.50 0.91
N GLU A 529 40.08 -1.41 2.07
CA GLU A 529 41.08 -0.35 2.32
C GLU A 529 42.28 -0.44 1.37
N GLU A 530 42.58 -1.65 0.87
CA GLU A 530 43.52 -1.90 -0.23
C GLU A 530 43.19 -1.09 -1.49
N CYS A 531 41.93 -0.93 -1.88
CA CYS A 531 41.55 -0.19 -3.08
C CYS A 531 41.93 1.29 -2.97
N LYS A 532 41.73 1.87 -1.78
CA LYS A 532 42.11 3.26 -1.49
C LYS A 532 43.63 3.41 -1.44
N ASN A 533 44.32 2.46 -0.81
CA ASN A 533 45.77 2.47 -0.71
C ASN A 533 46.42 2.36 -2.10
N SER A 534 46.04 1.39 -2.93
CA SER A 534 46.55 1.23 -4.29
C SER A 534 46.30 2.46 -5.15
N PHE A 535 45.12 3.09 -5.03
CA PHE A 535 44.82 4.33 -5.76
C PHE A 535 45.68 5.52 -5.30
N MET A 536 45.94 5.65 -3.99
CA MET A 536 46.84 6.69 -3.48
C MET A 536 48.28 6.47 -3.95
N GLU A 537 48.73 5.21 -4.03
CA GLU A 537 50.05 4.86 -4.57
C GLU A 537 50.16 5.15 -6.08
N MET A 538 49.11 4.91 -6.86
CA MET A 538 49.02 5.36 -8.24
C MET A 538 49.08 6.89 -8.34
N LYS A 539 48.20 7.60 -7.62
CA LYS A 539 48.03 9.05 -7.77
C LYS A 539 49.28 9.84 -7.36
N TRP A 540 49.87 9.49 -6.21
CA TRP A 540 50.95 10.27 -5.60
C TRP A 540 52.34 9.69 -5.86
N LYS A 541 52.49 8.37 -5.73
CA LYS A 541 53.79 7.70 -5.91
C LYS A 541 54.04 7.28 -7.37
N LYS A 542 53.02 7.34 -8.25
CA LYS A 542 53.07 6.91 -9.66
C LYS A 542 53.61 5.48 -9.83
N VAL A 543 53.32 4.60 -8.86
CA VAL A 543 53.80 3.20 -8.84
C VAL A 543 53.02 2.33 -9.83
N TYR A 544 51.74 2.62 -10.02
CA TYR A 544 50.86 1.85 -10.91
C TYR A 544 50.35 2.72 -12.05
N ARG A 545 50.23 2.14 -13.25
CA ARG A 545 49.65 2.82 -14.42
C ARG A 545 48.14 2.64 -14.53
N TYR A 546 47.65 1.46 -14.15
CA TYR A 546 46.23 1.16 -14.04
C TYR A 546 45.92 0.29 -12.82
N ILE A 547 44.68 0.33 -12.36
CA ILE A 547 44.15 -0.56 -11.32
C ILE A 547 42.78 -1.03 -11.80
N VAL A 548 42.56 -2.35 -11.76
CA VAL A 548 41.26 -2.97 -12.00
C VAL A 548 40.68 -3.41 -10.67
N PHE A 549 39.42 -3.07 -10.45
CA PHE A 549 38.65 -3.44 -9.27
C PHE A 549 37.55 -4.43 -9.66
N LYS A 550 37.31 -5.39 -8.77
CA LYS A 550 36.17 -6.29 -8.84
C LYS A 550 35.28 -6.16 -7.61
N ILE A 551 34.03 -6.54 -7.78
CA ILE A 551 33.07 -6.68 -6.70
C ILE A 551 33.00 -8.16 -6.38
N ASP A 552 33.33 -8.54 -5.15
CA ASP A 552 33.04 -9.88 -4.67
C ASP A 552 31.59 -9.94 -4.14
N GLU A 553 30.73 -10.67 -4.84
CA GLU A 553 29.31 -10.79 -4.49
C GLU A 553 29.09 -11.45 -3.12
N GLY A 554 29.97 -12.38 -2.73
CA GLY A 554 29.85 -13.13 -1.48
C GLY A 554 30.10 -12.26 -0.26
N SER A 555 31.20 -11.50 -0.28
CA SER A 555 31.59 -10.59 0.81
C SER A 555 31.01 -9.18 0.71
N ARG A 556 30.36 -8.83 -0.41
CA ARG A 556 29.88 -7.47 -0.72
C ARG A 556 30.99 -6.41 -0.59
N LEU A 557 32.21 -6.79 -0.97
CA LEU A 557 33.40 -5.96 -0.86
C LEU A 557 33.94 -5.65 -2.26
N VAL A 558 34.27 -4.37 -2.52
CA VAL A 558 35.08 -4.01 -3.68
C VAL A 558 36.53 -4.28 -3.33
N THR A 559 37.18 -5.14 -4.08
CA THR A 559 38.58 -5.53 -3.91
C THR A 559 39.38 -5.22 -5.16
N VAL A 560 40.70 -5.14 -5.02
CA VAL A 560 41.59 -4.99 -6.16
C VAL A 560 41.66 -6.33 -6.92
N ASP A 561 41.39 -6.29 -8.22
CA ASP A 561 41.49 -7.47 -9.09
C ASP A 561 42.88 -7.59 -9.70
N LYS A 562 43.39 -6.47 -10.24
CA LYS A 562 44.74 -6.40 -10.83
C LYS A 562 45.32 -4.99 -10.69
N VAL A 563 46.62 -4.90 -10.46
CA VAL A 563 47.38 -3.65 -10.56
C VAL A 563 48.36 -3.76 -11.73
N GLY A 564 48.41 -2.73 -12.56
CA GLY A 564 49.35 -2.61 -13.67
C GLY A 564 50.62 -1.88 -13.24
N GLY A 565 51.78 -2.48 -13.44
CA GLY A 565 53.08 -1.85 -13.17
C GLY A 565 53.32 -0.60 -14.03
N PRO A 566 54.39 0.17 -13.75
CA PRO A 566 54.65 1.44 -14.43
C PRO A 566 54.98 1.29 -15.94
N GLY A 567 55.39 0.09 -16.36
CA GLY A 567 55.68 -0.28 -17.75
C GLY A 567 54.52 -0.97 -18.48
N GLU A 568 53.41 -1.26 -17.81
CA GLU A 568 52.22 -1.82 -18.45
C GLU A 568 51.31 -0.68 -18.91
N GLY A 569 50.95 -0.67 -20.19
CA GLY A 569 50.20 0.41 -20.83
C GLY A 569 48.70 0.14 -20.91
N TYR A 570 48.07 0.79 -21.89
CA TYR A 570 46.64 0.66 -22.16
C TYR A 570 46.25 -0.71 -22.74
N ASP A 571 47.16 -1.35 -23.50
CA ASP A 571 46.90 -2.64 -24.13
C ASP A 571 46.82 -3.75 -23.07
N GLU A 572 47.70 -3.72 -22.06
CA GLU A 572 47.65 -4.64 -20.92
C GLU A 572 46.42 -4.43 -20.02
N LEU A 573 45.97 -3.18 -19.88
CA LEU A 573 44.71 -2.87 -19.20
C LEU A 573 43.54 -3.51 -19.94
N THR A 574 43.45 -3.34 -21.26
CA THR A 574 42.35 -3.89 -22.07
C THR A 574 42.36 -5.42 -22.04
N ALA A 575 43.55 -6.04 -22.08
CA ALA A 575 43.72 -7.48 -21.94
C ALA A 575 43.34 -8.03 -20.54
N SER A 576 43.29 -7.18 -19.51
CA SER A 576 42.90 -7.58 -18.15
C SER A 576 41.38 -7.55 -17.90
N LEU A 577 40.60 -6.99 -18.83
CA LEU A 577 39.15 -6.89 -18.70
C LEU A 577 38.46 -8.13 -19.30
N PRO A 578 37.60 -8.84 -18.55
CA PRO A 578 36.92 -10.03 -19.04
C PRO A 578 35.77 -9.68 -20.01
N GLU A 579 35.46 -10.57 -20.95
CA GLU A 579 34.35 -10.39 -21.90
C GLU A 579 32.98 -10.77 -21.31
N ASP A 580 32.96 -11.58 -20.26
CA ASP A 580 31.76 -12.19 -19.66
C ASP A 580 31.36 -11.60 -18.29
N ASP A 581 32.17 -10.68 -17.76
CA ASP A 581 31.95 -10.08 -16.44
C ASP A 581 32.26 -8.58 -16.41
N CYS A 582 31.71 -7.85 -15.43
CA CYS A 582 31.90 -6.42 -15.29
C CYS A 582 33.12 -6.10 -14.41
N ARG A 583 33.78 -4.96 -14.65
CA ARG A 583 34.91 -4.46 -13.85
C ARG A 583 34.90 -2.94 -13.76
N TYR A 584 35.54 -2.39 -12.74
CA TYR A 584 35.94 -0.98 -12.77
C TYR A 584 37.43 -0.91 -13.02
N ALA A 585 37.88 0.07 -13.78
CA ALA A 585 39.28 0.35 -13.96
C ALA A 585 39.58 1.83 -13.74
N VAL A 586 40.76 2.11 -13.21
CA VAL A 586 41.32 3.45 -13.16
C VAL A 586 42.60 3.43 -13.95
N PHE A 587 42.75 4.38 -14.87
CA PHE A 587 43.91 4.50 -15.74
C PHE A 587 44.49 5.91 -15.66
N ASP A 588 45.77 6.02 -15.36
CA ASP A 588 46.49 7.29 -15.36
C ASP A 588 47.14 7.51 -16.72
N PHE A 589 46.49 8.35 -17.53
CA PHE A 589 46.95 8.66 -18.88
C PHE A 589 47.90 9.85 -18.86
N ASP A 590 49.16 9.60 -19.22
CA ASP A 590 50.18 10.62 -19.41
C ASP A 590 50.28 11.07 -20.87
N PHE A 591 50.34 12.38 -21.06
CA PHE A 591 50.51 12.98 -22.38
C PHE A 591 51.40 14.23 -22.30
N VAL A 592 51.98 14.58 -23.43
CA VAL A 592 52.83 15.77 -23.58
C VAL A 592 52.00 16.82 -24.31
N THR A 593 51.85 18.00 -23.71
CA THR A 593 51.16 19.12 -24.36
C THR A 593 52.04 19.78 -25.42
N VAL A 594 51.44 20.61 -26.28
CA VAL A 594 52.15 21.34 -27.35
C VAL A 594 53.33 22.17 -26.80
N ASP A 595 53.21 22.66 -25.57
CA ASP A 595 54.26 23.38 -24.84
C ASP A 595 55.36 22.46 -24.24
N ASN A 596 55.43 21.21 -24.69
CA ASN A 596 56.34 20.17 -24.20
C ASN A 596 56.25 19.91 -22.67
N CYS A 597 55.11 20.21 -22.06
CA CYS A 597 54.85 19.96 -20.64
C CYS A 597 54.19 18.59 -20.46
N ARG A 598 54.73 17.76 -19.57
CA ARG A 598 54.13 16.48 -19.20
C ARG A 598 52.94 16.71 -18.28
N LYS A 599 51.75 16.24 -18.67
CA LYS A 599 50.55 16.26 -17.84
C LYS A 599 49.99 14.84 -17.74
N SER A 600 49.29 14.56 -16.65
CA SER A 600 48.61 13.28 -16.44
C SER A 600 47.16 13.52 -16.06
N LYS A 601 46.24 12.78 -16.67
CA LYS A 601 44.80 12.80 -16.36
C LYS A 601 44.36 11.40 -15.98
N ILE A 602 43.65 11.30 -14.86
CA ILE A 602 43.15 10.02 -14.34
C ILE A 602 41.74 9.76 -14.88
N PHE A 603 41.58 8.63 -15.56
CA PHE A 603 40.31 8.15 -16.12
C PHE A 603 39.75 7.04 -15.24
N PHE A 604 38.46 7.11 -14.96
CA PHE A 604 37.70 6.02 -14.35
C PHE A 604 36.83 5.38 -15.43
N ILE A 605 37.00 4.08 -15.63
CA ILE A 605 36.36 3.29 -16.68
C ILE A 605 35.43 2.27 -16.00
N ALA A 606 34.15 2.35 -16.29
CA ALA A 606 33.16 1.34 -15.92
C ALA A 606 32.96 0.38 -17.09
N TRP A 607 33.53 -0.83 -16.97
CA TRP A 607 33.48 -1.88 -17.98
C TRP A 607 32.27 -2.80 -17.74
N SER A 608 31.38 -2.89 -18.73
CA SER A 608 30.14 -3.66 -18.65
C SER A 608 29.83 -4.33 -19.99
N PRO A 609 30.50 -5.45 -20.33
CA PRO A 609 30.40 -6.05 -21.66
C PRO A 609 29.00 -6.60 -21.92
N THR A 610 28.56 -6.59 -23.18
CA THR A 610 27.21 -7.03 -23.56
C THR A 610 26.93 -8.49 -23.21
N ALA A 611 27.94 -9.36 -23.18
CA ALA A 611 27.81 -10.78 -22.80
C ALA A 611 27.69 -11.02 -21.27
N SER A 612 27.96 -10.02 -20.43
CA SER A 612 27.90 -10.21 -18.98
C SER A 612 26.48 -10.41 -18.43
N ARG A 613 26.39 -11.12 -17.30
CA ARG A 613 25.12 -11.42 -16.61
C ARG A 613 24.41 -10.12 -16.24
N ILE A 614 23.09 -10.08 -16.42
CA ILE A 614 22.25 -8.93 -16.08
C ILE A 614 22.46 -8.50 -14.62
N ARG A 615 22.62 -9.48 -13.72
CA ARG A 615 22.96 -9.27 -12.30
C ARG A 615 24.25 -8.49 -12.09
N ALA A 616 25.32 -8.89 -12.76
CA ALA A 616 26.63 -8.26 -12.64
C ALA A 616 26.56 -6.82 -13.17
N LYS A 617 25.99 -6.62 -14.36
CA LYS A 617 25.80 -5.27 -14.93
C LYS A 617 25.08 -4.33 -13.98
N MET A 618 24.01 -4.84 -13.37
CA MET A 618 23.23 -4.08 -12.41
C MET A 618 24.02 -3.74 -11.15
N LEU A 619 24.72 -4.72 -10.57
CA LEU A 619 25.54 -4.51 -9.38
C LEU A 619 26.65 -3.48 -9.65
N TYR A 620 27.35 -3.61 -10.77
CA TYR A 620 28.41 -2.66 -11.15
C TYR A 620 27.86 -1.28 -11.57
N ALA A 621 26.67 -1.20 -12.17
CA ALA A 621 26.07 0.11 -12.48
C ALA A 621 25.65 0.85 -11.21
N THR A 622 25.07 0.14 -10.24
CA THR A 622 24.52 0.73 -9.01
C THR A 622 25.60 1.10 -7.99
N SER A 623 26.69 0.33 -7.92
CA SER A 623 27.73 0.55 -6.91
C SER A 623 28.89 1.44 -7.34
N LYS A 624 28.85 1.91 -8.60
CA LYS A 624 29.87 2.79 -9.19
C LYS A 624 30.13 4.01 -8.32
N ASP A 625 29.05 4.65 -7.86
CA ASP A 625 29.11 5.90 -7.11
C ASP A 625 29.67 5.71 -5.70
N GLY A 626 29.60 4.50 -5.14
CA GLY A 626 30.22 4.13 -3.87
C GLY A 626 31.74 4.14 -3.98
N LEU A 627 32.30 3.41 -4.96
CA LEU A 627 33.74 3.39 -5.23
C LEU A 627 34.25 4.76 -5.67
N ARG A 628 33.52 5.45 -6.54
CA ARG A 628 33.91 6.76 -7.08
C ARG A 628 34.12 7.83 -6.01
N ARG A 629 33.29 7.82 -4.96
CA ARG A 629 33.41 8.74 -3.80
C ARG A 629 34.69 8.51 -3.00
N VAL A 630 35.18 7.28 -2.92
CA VAL A 630 36.42 6.95 -2.20
C VAL A 630 37.67 7.36 -3.00
N LEU A 631 37.57 7.37 -4.34
CA LEU A 631 38.66 7.67 -5.26
C LEU A 631 38.70 9.16 -5.64
N GLU A 632 39.07 10.02 -4.70
CA GLU A 632 39.15 11.48 -4.93
C GLU A 632 40.31 11.85 -5.89
N GLY A 633 40.00 12.54 -7.00
CA GLY A 633 40.98 13.02 -7.98
C GLY A 633 40.93 12.38 -9.37
N ILE A 634 39.90 11.57 -9.66
CA ILE A 634 39.58 11.17 -11.04
C ILE A 634 39.07 12.40 -11.82
N HIS A 635 39.57 12.57 -13.04
CA HIS A 635 39.30 13.70 -13.91
C HIS A 635 38.15 13.42 -14.88
N TYR A 636 38.09 12.20 -15.42
CA TYR A 636 37.11 11.82 -16.43
C TYR A 636 36.49 10.47 -16.12
N GLU A 637 35.20 10.34 -16.41
CA GLU A 637 34.47 9.07 -16.34
C GLU A 637 34.11 8.57 -17.74
N LEU A 638 34.33 7.28 -17.95
CA LEU A 638 34.04 6.57 -19.17
C LEU A 638 33.24 5.31 -18.82
N GLN A 639 32.20 5.04 -19.58
CA GLN A 639 31.43 3.79 -19.49
C GLN A 639 31.55 3.12 -20.85
N ALA A 640 31.94 1.84 -20.84
CA ALA A 640 32.18 1.09 -22.06
C ALA A 640 31.51 -0.29 -21.97
N THR A 641 30.83 -0.65 -23.03
CA THR A 641 30.17 -1.95 -23.22
C THR A 641 30.86 -2.82 -24.26
N ASP A 642 31.77 -2.21 -25.03
CA ASP A 642 32.61 -2.86 -26.04
C ASP A 642 34.01 -2.24 -26.01
N PRO A 643 35.09 -2.98 -26.32
CA PRO A 643 36.46 -2.44 -26.25
C PRO A 643 36.67 -1.24 -27.17
N THR A 644 35.91 -1.15 -28.27
CA THR A 644 35.96 -0.01 -29.21
C THR A 644 35.51 1.31 -28.57
N GLU A 645 34.56 1.27 -27.63
CA GLU A 645 34.03 2.46 -26.93
C GLU A 645 35.04 3.06 -25.94
N MET A 646 36.01 2.26 -25.50
CA MET A 646 37.08 2.71 -24.61
C MET A 646 38.42 2.97 -25.30
N GLY A 647 38.50 2.81 -26.62
CA GLY A 647 39.76 2.83 -27.38
C GLY A 647 40.67 4.02 -27.04
N ILE A 648 41.98 3.82 -27.19
CA ILE A 648 43.00 4.80 -26.80
C ILE A 648 42.77 6.19 -27.43
N ASP A 649 42.19 6.25 -28.62
CA ASP A 649 41.87 7.49 -29.31
C ASP A 649 40.76 8.28 -28.62
N VAL A 650 39.75 7.60 -28.06
CA VAL A 650 38.68 8.21 -27.26
C VAL A 650 39.24 8.81 -25.97
N ILE A 651 40.18 8.12 -25.32
CA ILE A 651 40.85 8.61 -24.11
C ILE A 651 41.71 9.83 -24.44
N LYS A 652 42.49 9.78 -25.53
CA LYS A 652 43.29 10.90 -26.02
C LYS A 652 42.43 12.12 -26.33
N ASP A 653 41.30 11.94 -26.99
CA ASP A 653 40.41 13.05 -27.35
C ASP A 653 39.71 13.68 -26.14
N ARG A 654 39.41 12.89 -25.10
CA ARG A 654 38.93 13.44 -23.81
C ARG A 654 40.05 14.06 -22.96
N ALA A 655 41.30 13.66 -23.20
CA ALA A 655 42.47 14.16 -22.47
C ALA A 655 43.06 15.46 -23.04
N LYS A 656 42.86 15.75 -24.33
CA LYS A 656 43.11 17.07 -24.92
C LYS A 656 42.30 18.16 -24.19
#